data_AF-A0A246NIW1-F1
#
_entry.id   AF-A0A246NIW1-F1
#
_cell.length_a   1.000
_cell.length_b   1.000
_cell.length_c   1.000
_cell.angle_alpha   90.00
_cell.angle_beta   90.00
_cell.angle_gamma   90.00
#
_symmetry.space_group_name_H-M   'P 1'
#
loop_
_entity.id
_entity.type
_entity.pdbx_description
1 polymer ?
#
loop_
_entity_poly.entity_id
_entity_poly.type
_entity_poly.pdbx_seq_one_letter_code
_entity_poly.pdbx_strand_id
1 'polypeptide(L)'
;MALTAAIKSQIAQWYKALQQQVPDFIPRAPQRQMIAEVAKSLAGDEGRHLAIEAPTGVGKTLSYLIPGIAVSRAEEKRLVISTANVALQDQIFSKDLPLLKKIIPDLTYTAAFGRGRYVCPRNLTALAATDDQQGDLLLYLDEQAVTGSKEEQKFCARLEKDLSSYKWDGLRDHSDVAIDDSLWQRLSTDKANCLAHHCRWYRECPFFVARREIEQADVVVANHALVMAAMENESVLPPAKHLMLVLDEGHHLPEVARDALEMSAEITPGWSSLQLDLFVRLVETIMAQFRPKSPPPLSNPERLKGHCDEMREQLQTLCNALNPLLPRDNQPGEFRFVLGELPPELLTLCARLFKLSDALRGLSEGLLNELGEQTGKADIMRLHKAILQLNRHFGWFESISKLWRLAAMEKASNAPVSKWVTREIRDGQAHLLFHCAGIRVSDQLEKLLWRKIPHVVVTSATLRSLNSFNRLQEMSGLNQKAGDRFVALDSPFNHVDQGKLIIPQMRYEPLLANEAEHIAEMARFFRQQMQAQQHKGVLVLFASGRAMQQFVSLVPELRLSMLVQGDQPRSRLVELHRQRVTAGQSSILVGLQSFAEGLDLKGDLLSQVHIHKIAFPPVDSPVILTEGEWLKSLKRYPFEVQSLPSASFTLIQQVGRLIRSHQCFGEIIIYDRRLLSKTYGSRLLAALPVFPIEQPPVPEADKPAKRSKKS
;
A
#
# COMPACT_ATOMS: atom_id res chain seq x y z
N MET A 1 1.71 -29.88 12.58
CA MET A 1 1.55 -31.06 13.48
C MET A 1 0.33 -30.79 14.36
N ALA A 2 -0.47 -31.79 14.71
CA ALA A 2 -1.73 -31.52 15.41
C ALA A 2 -1.57 -30.76 16.74
N LEU A 3 -2.53 -29.90 17.12
CA LEU A 3 -2.47 -29.09 18.36
C LEU A 3 -2.27 -29.98 19.60
N THR A 4 -1.04 -29.97 20.11
CA THR A 4 -0.67 -30.75 21.29
C THR A 4 -1.31 -30.20 22.57
N ALA A 5 -1.43 -31.03 23.60
CA ALA A 5 -1.94 -30.59 24.91
C ALA A 5 -1.07 -29.47 25.51
N ALA A 6 0.25 -29.51 25.27
CA ALA A 6 1.18 -28.46 25.71
C ALA A 6 0.88 -27.11 25.06
N ILE A 7 0.67 -27.07 23.73
CA ILE A 7 0.34 -25.83 23.01
C ILE A 7 -0.99 -25.27 23.50
N LYS A 8 -2.02 -26.13 23.66
CA LYS A 8 -3.33 -25.71 24.18
C LYS A 8 -3.22 -25.11 25.59
N SER A 9 -2.46 -25.76 26.48
CA SER A 9 -2.21 -25.26 27.83
C SER A 9 -1.48 -23.92 27.82
N GLN A 10 -0.48 -23.76 26.95
CA GLN A 10 0.28 -22.52 26.81
C GLN A 10 -0.61 -21.35 26.36
N ILE A 11 -1.41 -21.56 25.30
CA ILE A 11 -2.37 -20.58 24.80
C ILE A 11 -3.35 -20.16 25.90
N ALA A 12 -3.89 -21.13 26.65
CA ALA A 12 -4.81 -20.85 27.75
C ALA A 12 -4.15 -20.05 28.88
N GLN A 13 -2.91 -20.39 29.25
CA GLN A 13 -2.15 -19.68 30.27
C GLN A 13 -1.88 -18.22 29.86
N TRP A 14 -1.42 -17.98 28.64
CA TRP A 14 -1.19 -16.62 28.13
C TRP A 14 -2.47 -15.82 28.03
N TYR A 15 -3.57 -16.43 27.59
CA TYR A 15 -4.88 -15.77 27.54
C TYR A 15 -5.37 -15.36 28.94
N LYS A 16 -5.18 -16.23 29.95
CA LYS A 16 -5.51 -15.92 31.36
C LYS A 16 -4.62 -14.81 31.93
N ALA A 17 -3.33 -14.83 31.63
CA ALA A 17 -2.41 -13.78 32.06
C ALA A 17 -2.77 -12.41 31.47
N LEU A 18 -3.25 -12.40 30.21
CA LEU A 18 -3.70 -11.18 29.55
C LEU A 18 -4.92 -10.55 30.22
N GLN A 19 -5.86 -11.37 30.70
CA GLN A 19 -7.00 -10.92 31.52
C GLN A 19 -6.55 -10.26 32.84
N GLN A 20 -5.41 -10.66 33.39
CA GLN A 20 -4.91 -10.16 34.67
C GLN A 20 -4.03 -8.91 34.52
N GLN A 21 -3.27 -8.79 33.43
CA GLN A 21 -2.32 -7.69 33.22
C GLN A 21 -2.90 -6.50 32.44
N VAL A 22 -3.96 -6.70 31.67
CA VAL A 22 -4.57 -5.62 30.88
C VAL A 22 -5.77 -5.05 31.63
N PRO A 23 -5.68 -3.83 32.18
CA PRO A 23 -6.85 -3.17 32.75
C PRO A 23 -7.93 -3.04 31.66
N ASP A 24 -9.18 -3.31 32.04
CA ASP A 24 -10.36 -3.33 31.14
C ASP A 24 -10.41 -4.43 30.07
N PHE A 25 -9.59 -5.48 30.19
CA PHE A 25 -9.71 -6.62 29.28
C PHE A 25 -10.96 -7.47 29.58
N ILE A 26 -11.89 -7.48 28.62
CA ILE A 26 -13.11 -8.29 28.69
C ILE A 26 -12.96 -9.50 27.77
N PRO A 27 -13.02 -10.74 28.30
CA PRO A 27 -12.98 -11.94 27.47
C PRO A 27 -14.27 -12.08 26.66
N ARG A 28 -14.14 -12.36 25.36
CA ARG A 28 -15.28 -12.48 24.44
C ARG A 28 -15.35 -13.88 23.84
N ALA A 29 -16.56 -14.42 23.68
CA ALA A 29 -16.77 -15.67 22.97
C ALA A 29 -16.18 -15.68 21.53
N PRO A 30 -16.43 -14.65 20.68
CA PRO A 30 -15.83 -14.60 19.34
C PRO A 30 -14.30 -14.54 19.37
N GLN A 31 -13.70 -13.94 20.41
CA GLN A 31 -12.25 -13.91 20.58
C GLN A 31 -11.67 -15.31 20.82
N ARG A 32 -12.30 -16.09 21.71
CA ARG A 32 -11.89 -17.48 21.97
C ARG A 32 -12.08 -18.37 20.75
N GLN A 33 -13.16 -18.16 20.01
CA GLN A 33 -13.40 -18.85 18.74
C GLN A 33 -12.28 -18.53 17.75
N MET A 34 -11.95 -17.25 17.55
CA MET A 34 -10.86 -16.84 16.66
C MET A 34 -9.52 -17.48 17.06
N ILE A 35 -9.17 -17.46 18.35
CA ILE A 35 -7.94 -18.09 18.86
C ILE A 35 -7.90 -19.58 18.50
N ALA A 36 -8.99 -20.31 18.71
CA ALA A 36 -9.07 -21.74 18.42
C ALA A 36 -8.96 -22.02 16.90
N GLU A 37 -9.68 -21.26 16.08
CA GLU A 37 -9.66 -21.41 14.62
C GLU A 37 -8.27 -21.11 14.03
N VAL A 38 -7.62 -20.04 14.48
CA VAL A 38 -6.24 -19.70 14.09
C VAL A 38 -5.26 -20.78 14.53
N ALA A 39 -5.36 -21.25 15.78
CA ALA A 39 -4.47 -22.29 16.31
C ALA A 39 -4.57 -23.58 15.48
N LYS A 40 -5.80 -24.02 15.17
CA LYS A 40 -6.06 -25.23 14.37
C LYS A 40 -5.50 -25.09 12.96
N SER A 41 -5.72 -23.93 12.33
CA SER A 41 -5.25 -23.69 10.97
C SER A 41 -3.72 -23.65 10.89
N LEU A 42 -3.05 -22.91 11.78
CA LEU A 42 -1.59 -22.79 11.77
C LEU A 42 -0.87 -24.09 12.16
N ALA A 43 -1.48 -24.90 13.03
CA ALA A 43 -0.96 -26.23 13.38
C ALA A 43 -1.18 -27.28 12.28
N GLY A 44 -2.01 -26.98 11.27
CA GLY A 44 -2.38 -27.93 10.22
C GLY A 44 -3.36 -29.01 10.67
N ASP A 45 -4.16 -28.74 11.70
CA ASP A 45 -5.25 -29.63 12.16
C ASP A 45 -6.44 -29.62 11.21
N GLU A 46 -6.79 -28.46 10.67
CA GLU A 46 -8.02 -28.26 9.90
C GLU A 46 -7.80 -27.32 8.71
N GLY A 47 -7.92 -27.89 7.51
CA GLY A 47 -7.89 -27.14 6.24
C GLY A 47 -6.49 -26.72 5.78
N ARG A 48 -6.45 -26.02 4.64
CA ARG A 48 -5.23 -25.47 4.03
C ARG A 48 -4.95 -24.08 4.58
N HIS A 49 -5.86 -23.13 4.33
CA HIS A 49 -5.79 -21.76 4.83
C HIS A 49 -7.09 -21.34 5.52
N LEU A 50 -7.04 -20.28 6.33
CA LEU A 50 -8.20 -19.74 7.04
C LEU A 50 -8.42 -18.27 6.67
N ALA A 51 -9.57 -17.96 6.09
CA ALA A 51 -10.09 -16.60 5.98
C ALA A 51 -11.11 -16.35 7.11
N ILE A 52 -10.73 -15.55 8.11
CA ILE A 52 -11.57 -15.26 9.27
C ILE A 52 -11.88 -13.76 9.38
N GLU A 53 -13.15 -13.40 9.16
CA GLU A 53 -13.68 -12.06 9.38
C GLU A 53 -13.91 -11.87 10.88
N ALA A 54 -13.22 -10.90 11.47
CA ALA A 54 -13.26 -10.60 12.89
C ALA A 54 -13.60 -9.13 13.07
N PRO A 55 -14.89 -8.79 13.27
CA PRO A 55 -15.34 -7.42 13.41
C PRO A 55 -14.57 -6.65 14.50
N THR A 56 -14.61 -5.33 14.40
CA THR A 56 -14.06 -4.46 15.44
C THR A 56 -14.55 -4.88 16.82
N GLY A 57 -13.66 -4.86 17.80
CA GLY A 57 -14.00 -5.17 19.20
C GLY A 57 -13.79 -6.63 19.59
N VAL A 58 -13.71 -7.56 18.63
CA VAL A 58 -13.37 -8.97 18.93
C VAL A 58 -11.99 -9.09 19.59
N GLY A 59 -11.06 -8.18 19.28
CA GLY A 59 -9.67 -8.29 19.68
C GLY A 59 -8.85 -9.12 18.70
N LYS A 60 -9.06 -8.86 17.39
CA LYS A 60 -8.47 -9.55 16.24
C LYS A 60 -6.97 -9.77 16.41
N THR A 61 -6.22 -8.70 16.70
CA THR A 61 -4.76 -8.72 16.81
C THR A 61 -4.23 -9.72 17.81
N LEU A 62 -4.73 -9.66 19.05
CA LEU A 62 -4.36 -10.61 20.09
C LEU A 62 -4.81 -12.04 19.78
N SER A 63 -5.92 -12.17 19.05
CA SER A 63 -6.52 -13.48 18.74
C SER A 63 -5.72 -14.28 17.73
N TYR A 64 -4.94 -13.64 16.84
CA TYR A 64 -3.98 -14.35 15.99
C TYR A 64 -2.57 -14.37 16.57
N LEU A 65 -2.18 -13.36 17.36
CA LEU A 65 -0.83 -13.29 17.96
C LEU A 65 -0.57 -14.41 18.97
N ILE A 66 -1.48 -14.60 19.93
CA ILE A 66 -1.32 -15.60 21.00
C ILE A 66 -1.15 -17.02 20.44
N PRO A 67 -2.09 -17.55 19.63
CA PRO A 67 -1.91 -18.87 19.04
C PRO A 67 -0.78 -18.90 18.01
N GLY A 68 -0.58 -17.82 17.24
CA GLY A 68 0.50 -17.73 16.27
C GLY A 68 1.87 -17.92 16.90
N ILE A 69 2.17 -17.20 17.99
CA ILE A 69 3.45 -17.31 18.73
C ILE A 69 3.60 -18.70 19.35
N ALA A 70 2.53 -19.25 19.92
CA ALA A 70 2.57 -20.56 20.56
C ALA A 70 2.93 -21.67 19.56
N VAL A 71 2.23 -21.67 18.42
CA VAL A 71 2.41 -22.68 17.37
C VAL A 71 3.73 -22.45 16.62
N SER A 72 4.12 -21.20 16.35
CA SER A 72 5.38 -20.90 15.66
C SER A 72 6.61 -21.31 16.48
N ARG A 73 6.60 -21.08 17.81
CA ARG A 73 7.65 -21.56 18.72
C ARG A 73 7.72 -23.09 18.75
N ALA A 74 6.57 -23.76 18.82
CA ALA A 74 6.52 -25.21 18.86
C ALA A 74 7.00 -25.88 17.56
N GLU A 75 6.85 -25.21 16.41
CA GLU A 75 7.32 -25.72 15.11
C GLU A 75 8.68 -25.14 14.68
N GLU A 76 9.34 -24.33 15.53
CA GLU A 76 10.58 -23.62 15.19
C GLU A 76 10.48 -22.79 13.90
N LYS A 77 9.31 -22.20 13.65
CA LYS A 77 9.02 -21.33 12.51
C LYS A 77 8.90 -19.89 12.95
N ARG A 78 9.13 -18.97 12.01
CA ARG A 78 8.93 -17.53 12.26
C ARG A 78 7.51 -17.12 11.93
N LEU A 79 6.89 -16.38 12.85
CA LEU A 79 5.57 -15.80 12.64
C LEU A 79 5.73 -14.46 11.92
N VAL A 80 5.28 -14.40 10.67
CA VAL A 80 5.21 -13.14 9.93
C VAL A 80 3.78 -12.61 9.96
N ILE A 81 3.64 -11.37 10.40
CA ILE A 81 2.36 -10.66 10.45
C ILE A 81 2.44 -9.56 9.42
N SER A 82 1.67 -9.69 8.36
CA SER A 82 1.58 -8.72 7.29
C SER A 82 0.31 -7.88 7.47
N THR A 83 0.42 -6.57 7.37
CA THR A 83 -0.75 -5.65 7.36
C THR A 83 -0.70 -4.69 6.17
N ALA A 84 -1.75 -3.89 5.97
CA ALA A 84 -1.90 -3.09 4.76
C ALA A 84 -0.91 -1.93 4.67
N ASN A 85 -0.59 -1.24 5.78
CA ASN A 85 0.22 -0.03 5.77
C ASN A 85 1.11 0.11 7.02
N VAL A 86 2.08 1.03 6.93
CA VAL A 86 3.08 1.27 8.00
C VAL A 86 2.44 1.69 9.32
N ALA A 87 1.40 2.53 9.30
CA ALA A 87 0.74 2.96 10.54
C ALA A 87 0.11 1.77 11.31
N LEU A 88 -0.43 0.78 10.58
CA LEU A 88 -0.92 -0.46 11.19
C LEU A 88 0.24 -1.37 11.65
N GLN A 89 1.36 -1.40 10.90
CA GLN A 89 2.58 -2.11 11.35
C GLN A 89 3.06 -1.54 12.69
N ASP A 90 3.15 -0.21 12.80
CA ASP A 90 3.59 0.48 14.00
C ASP A 90 2.62 0.26 15.16
N GLN A 91 1.31 0.17 14.90
CA GLN A 91 0.33 -0.17 15.94
C GLN A 91 0.62 -1.55 16.53
N ILE A 92 0.85 -2.56 15.68
CA ILE A 92 1.18 -3.93 16.14
C ILE A 92 2.53 -3.93 16.87
N PHE A 93 3.52 -3.22 16.34
CA PHE A 93 4.90 -3.21 16.85
C PHE A 93 5.07 -2.42 18.16
N SER A 94 4.39 -1.27 18.31
CA SER A 94 4.56 -0.35 19.45
C SER A 94 3.52 -0.52 20.56
N LYS A 95 2.41 -1.23 20.31
CA LYS A 95 1.34 -1.44 21.30
C LYS A 95 1.08 -2.91 21.58
N ASP A 96 0.73 -3.69 20.56
CA ASP A 96 0.23 -5.06 20.74
C ASP A 96 1.36 -6.03 21.15
N LEU A 97 2.51 -5.97 20.48
CA LEU A 97 3.67 -6.82 20.81
C LEU A 97 4.33 -6.48 22.16
N PRO A 98 4.55 -5.20 22.53
CA PRO A 98 5.02 -4.84 23.87
C PRO A 98 4.08 -5.30 24.98
N LEU A 99 2.76 -5.30 24.73
CA LEU A 99 1.80 -5.85 25.67
C LEU A 99 2.02 -7.35 25.87
N LEU A 100 2.20 -8.11 24.79
CA LEU A 100 2.51 -9.54 24.89
C LEU A 100 3.87 -9.81 25.51
N LYS A 101 4.87 -8.94 25.31
CA LYS A 101 6.19 -9.04 25.95
C LYS A 101 6.12 -8.98 27.49
N LYS A 102 5.12 -8.27 28.06
CA LYS A 102 4.88 -8.28 29.52
C LYS A 102 4.40 -9.64 30.05
N ILE A 103 3.75 -10.44 29.19
CA ILE A 103 3.22 -11.77 29.50
C ILE A 103 4.21 -12.87 29.11
N ILE A 104 5.00 -12.60 28.06
CA ILE A 104 5.98 -13.51 27.45
C ILE A 104 7.34 -12.79 27.46
N PRO A 105 8.07 -12.76 28.59
CA PRO A 105 9.26 -11.93 28.76
C PRO A 105 10.40 -12.25 27.79
N ASP A 106 10.45 -13.48 27.26
CA ASP A 106 11.44 -13.95 26.29
C ASP A 106 11.05 -13.65 24.83
N LEU A 107 9.88 -13.08 24.54
CA LEU A 107 9.39 -12.82 23.18
C LEU A 107 10.31 -11.89 22.38
N THR A 108 10.90 -12.37 21.29
CA THR A 108 11.68 -11.51 20.37
C THR A 108 10.82 -11.10 19.19
N TYR A 109 10.82 -9.82 18.84
CA TYR A 109 10.06 -9.34 17.68
C TYR A 109 10.78 -8.18 17.01
N THR A 110 10.61 -8.06 15.69
CA THR A 110 11.14 -6.96 14.89
C THR A 110 10.13 -6.53 13.82
N ALA A 111 10.35 -5.39 13.18
CA ALA A 111 9.56 -4.89 12.06
C ALA A 111 10.41 -4.86 10.78
N ALA A 112 9.79 -5.24 9.67
CA ALA A 112 10.40 -5.27 8.35
C ALA A 112 9.82 -4.16 7.47
N PHE A 113 10.70 -3.32 6.92
CA PHE A 113 10.34 -2.23 6.03
C PHE A 113 11.08 -2.33 4.69
N GLY A 114 10.53 -1.68 3.68
CA GLY A 114 11.18 -1.56 2.37
C GLY A 114 12.47 -0.75 2.47
N ARG A 115 13.46 -1.07 1.63
CA ARG A 115 14.78 -0.42 1.66
C ARG A 115 14.72 1.10 1.57
N GLY A 116 13.83 1.64 0.73
CA GLY A 116 13.66 3.08 0.54
C GLY A 116 13.17 3.84 1.79
N ARG A 117 12.79 3.14 2.87
CA ARG A 117 12.45 3.75 4.16
C ARG A 117 13.62 3.84 5.14
N TYR A 118 14.76 3.25 4.82
CA TYR A 118 15.98 3.37 5.61
C TYR A 118 16.92 4.41 5.01
N VAL A 119 17.54 5.20 5.89
CA VAL A 119 18.65 6.07 5.51
C VAL A 119 19.85 5.24 5.06
N CYS A 120 20.54 5.70 4.01
CA CYS A 120 21.80 5.14 3.58
C CYS A 120 22.94 5.88 4.31
N PRO A 121 23.70 5.23 5.22
CA PRO A 121 24.79 5.91 5.93
C PRO A 121 25.81 6.55 4.98
N ARG A 122 26.10 5.90 3.84
CA ARG A 122 26.98 6.46 2.80
C ARG A 122 26.49 7.82 2.31
N ASN A 123 25.20 7.91 1.95
CA ASN A 123 24.65 9.14 1.39
C ASN A 123 24.48 10.21 2.48
N LEU A 124 24.10 9.81 3.70
CA LEU A 124 24.00 10.71 4.85
C LEU A 124 25.34 11.36 5.17
N THR A 125 26.42 10.56 5.27
CA THR A 125 27.77 11.08 5.51
C THR A 125 28.23 11.98 4.36
N ALA A 126 27.93 11.62 3.10
CA ALA A 126 28.27 12.45 1.95
C ALA A 126 27.57 13.82 1.97
N LEU A 127 26.31 13.88 2.41
CA LEU A 127 25.53 15.13 2.52
C LEU A 127 25.84 15.92 3.80
N ALA A 128 26.38 15.27 4.83
CA ALA A 128 26.82 15.92 6.07
C ALA A 128 28.25 16.50 5.97
N ALA A 129 29.08 15.99 5.06
CA ALA A 129 30.49 16.39 4.91
C ALA A 129 30.66 17.87 4.49
N THR A 130 31.71 18.53 5.01
CA THR A 130 32.11 19.92 4.67
C THR A 130 32.91 20.03 3.37
N ASP A 131 32.91 21.22 2.75
CA ASP A 131 33.55 21.52 1.44
C ASP A 131 35.01 21.03 1.32
N ASP A 132 35.76 20.95 2.43
CA ASP A 132 37.16 20.46 2.44
C ASP A 132 37.33 18.93 2.36
N GLN A 133 36.28 18.13 2.59
CA GLN A 133 36.30 16.65 2.52
C GLN A 133 35.53 16.08 1.31
N GLN A 134 35.04 16.97 0.45
CA GLN A 134 34.12 16.65 -0.65
C GLN A 134 34.73 15.77 -1.75
N GLY A 135 36.04 15.89 -2.02
CA GLY A 135 36.68 15.30 -3.21
C GLY A 135 36.55 13.77 -3.35
N ASP A 136 36.65 13.01 -2.26
CA ASP A 136 36.67 11.54 -2.30
C ASP A 136 35.28 10.87 -2.19
N LEU A 137 34.29 11.53 -1.57
CA LEU A 137 32.92 11.02 -1.45
C LEU A 137 31.98 11.43 -2.60
N LEU A 138 32.28 12.53 -3.31
CA LEU A 138 31.52 13.03 -4.48
C LEU A 138 31.51 12.06 -5.66
N LEU A 139 32.51 11.18 -5.78
CA LEU A 139 32.64 10.21 -6.88
C LEU A 139 31.52 9.16 -6.94
N TYR A 140 30.71 9.03 -5.88
CA TYR A 140 29.63 8.04 -5.74
C TYR A 140 28.22 8.59 -6.00
N LEU A 141 28.08 9.91 -6.19
CA LEU A 141 26.81 10.59 -6.39
C LEU A 141 26.81 11.24 -7.78
N ASP A 142 25.65 11.31 -8.45
CA ASP A 142 25.52 12.16 -9.65
C ASP A 142 25.84 13.60 -9.24
N GLU A 143 26.53 14.37 -10.10
CA GLU A 143 26.97 15.76 -9.82
C GLU A 143 25.84 16.68 -9.34
N GLN A 144 24.58 16.35 -9.67
CA GLN A 144 23.38 17.09 -9.24
C GLN A 144 22.93 16.79 -7.80
N ALA A 145 23.40 15.71 -7.17
CA ALA A 145 22.91 15.28 -5.85
C ALA A 145 23.60 15.97 -4.65
N VAL A 146 24.63 16.80 -4.88
CA VAL A 146 25.50 17.33 -3.82
C VAL A 146 25.33 18.84 -3.58
N THR A 147 24.53 19.55 -4.38
CA THR A 147 24.20 20.97 -4.14
C THR A 147 23.10 21.11 -3.09
N GLY A 148 23.40 20.83 -1.82
CA GLY A 148 22.53 21.16 -0.69
C GLY A 148 22.81 22.56 -0.14
N SER A 149 21.79 23.23 0.38
CA SER A 149 21.99 24.50 1.11
C SER A 149 22.82 24.26 2.39
N LYS A 150 23.47 25.30 2.93
CA LYS A 150 24.17 25.21 4.24
C LYS A 150 23.23 24.78 5.38
N GLU A 151 21.93 24.97 5.22
CA GLU A 151 20.91 24.51 6.17
C GLU A 151 20.66 23.01 6.05
N GLU A 152 20.53 22.48 4.82
CA GLU A 152 20.41 21.04 4.57
C GLU A 152 21.61 20.26 5.12
N GLN A 153 22.83 20.80 4.94
CA GLN A 153 24.05 20.17 5.42
C GLN A 153 24.07 20.07 6.96
N LYS A 154 23.74 21.16 7.67
CA LYS A 154 23.63 21.16 9.14
C LYS A 154 22.54 20.20 9.62
N PHE A 155 21.44 20.12 8.88
CA PHE A 155 20.36 19.18 9.16
C PHE A 155 20.82 17.73 9.00
N CYS A 156 21.53 17.40 7.92
CA CYS A 156 22.10 16.07 7.70
C CYS A 156 23.13 15.71 8.78
N ALA A 157 24.00 16.63 9.19
CA ALA A 157 24.95 16.40 10.28
C ALA A 157 24.25 16.13 11.63
N ARG A 158 23.10 16.76 11.88
CA ARG A 158 22.27 16.44 13.05
C ARG A 158 21.71 15.02 12.96
N LEU A 159 21.14 14.64 11.81
CA LEU A 159 20.61 13.28 11.60
C LEU A 159 21.70 12.21 11.73
N GLU A 160 22.91 12.48 11.24
CA GLU A 160 24.07 11.57 11.39
C GLU A 160 24.42 11.36 12.86
N LYS A 161 24.40 12.42 13.67
CA LYS A 161 24.61 12.34 15.12
C LYS A 161 23.49 11.57 15.83
N ASP A 162 22.24 11.79 15.43
CA ASP A 162 21.09 11.07 16.01
C ASP A 162 21.14 9.57 15.67
N LEU A 163 21.58 9.23 14.45
CA LEU A 163 21.82 7.84 14.02
C LEU A 163 22.98 7.21 14.80
N SER A 164 24.13 7.88 14.89
CA SER A 164 25.31 7.34 15.59
C SER A 164 25.11 7.18 17.10
N SER A 165 24.20 7.96 17.69
CA SER A 165 23.85 7.91 19.11
C SER A 165 22.67 6.99 19.42
N TYR A 166 22.13 6.26 18.42
CA TYR A 166 20.94 5.40 18.54
C TYR A 166 19.69 6.13 19.04
N LYS A 167 19.64 7.46 18.92
CA LYS A 167 18.39 8.22 19.14
C LYS A 167 17.42 8.02 17.98
N TRP A 168 17.95 7.76 16.80
CA TRP A 168 17.21 7.43 15.60
C TRP A 168 17.72 6.11 15.05
N ASP A 169 16.79 5.23 14.67
CA ASP A 169 17.10 3.90 14.11
C ASP A 169 17.34 3.93 12.59
N GLY A 170 17.31 5.13 11.98
CA GLY A 170 17.52 5.32 10.55
C GLY A 170 16.26 5.13 9.70
N LEU A 171 15.09 4.86 10.29
CA LEU A 171 13.83 4.76 9.57
C LEU A 171 13.17 6.14 9.40
N ARG A 172 12.74 6.49 8.19
CA ARG A 172 12.16 7.82 7.90
C ARG A 172 11.05 8.22 8.88
N ASP A 173 10.13 7.30 9.13
CA ASP A 173 8.92 7.54 9.91
C ASP A 173 9.17 7.65 11.43
N HIS A 174 10.36 7.23 11.90
CA HIS A 174 10.76 7.28 13.30
C HIS A 174 11.61 8.52 13.64
N SER A 175 11.75 9.46 12.71
CA SER A 175 12.40 10.74 12.99
C SER A 175 11.41 11.71 13.66
N ASP A 176 11.84 12.37 14.74
CA ASP A 176 11.08 13.46 15.37
C ASP A 176 10.92 14.69 14.46
N VAL A 177 11.75 14.80 13.41
CA VAL A 177 11.74 15.93 12.49
C VAL A 177 11.23 15.50 11.13
N ALA A 178 10.35 16.31 10.54
CA ALA A 178 9.88 16.08 9.18
C ALA A 178 11.05 16.22 8.20
N ILE A 179 11.34 15.16 7.45
CA ILE A 179 12.34 15.15 6.39
C ILE A 179 11.62 15.31 5.05
N ASP A 180 12.00 16.35 4.32
CA ASP A 180 11.49 16.64 2.99
C ASP A 180 11.66 15.45 2.03
N ASP A 181 10.69 15.25 1.13
CA ASP A 181 10.69 14.14 0.17
C ASP A 181 11.92 14.16 -0.77
N SER A 182 12.30 15.35 -1.26
CA SER A 182 13.44 15.50 -2.15
C SER A 182 14.77 15.19 -1.45
N LEU A 183 14.89 15.61 -0.18
CA LEU A 183 16.04 15.28 0.65
C LEU A 183 16.08 13.78 0.96
N TRP A 184 14.93 13.16 1.27
CA TRP A 184 14.87 11.74 1.57
C TRP A 184 15.24 10.84 0.37
N GLN A 185 14.86 11.24 -0.84
CA GLN A 185 15.27 10.56 -2.07
C GLN A 185 16.80 10.53 -2.25
N ARG A 186 17.50 11.57 -1.78
CA ARG A 186 18.97 11.64 -1.78
C ARG A 186 19.59 10.88 -0.61
N LEU A 187 18.94 10.89 0.56
CA LEU A 187 19.42 10.22 1.79
C LEU A 187 19.24 8.70 1.77
N SER A 188 18.20 8.20 1.13
CA SER A 188 17.93 6.76 0.98
C SER A 188 18.56 6.20 -0.30
N THR A 189 18.55 4.88 -0.43
CA THR A 189 18.95 4.21 -1.69
C THR A 189 18.01 3.07 -1.99
N ASP A 190 17.82 2.78 -3.28
CA ASP A 190 17.11 1.61 -3.76
C ASP A 190 18.03 0.38 -3.84
N LYS A 191 17.53 -0.72 -4.42
CA LYS A 191 18.35 -1.92 -4.63
C LYS A 191 19.49 -1.64 -5.59
N ALA A 192 19.22 -0.88 -6.66
CA ALA A 192 20.17 -0.61 -7.72
C ALA A 192 21.35 0.26 -7.26
N ASN A 193 21.11 1.29 -6.45
CA ASN A 193 22.17 2.22 -6.03
C ASN A 193 22.89 1.78 -4.73
N CYS A 194 22.72 0.54 -4.29
CA CYS A 194 23.33 0.01 -3.07
C CYS A 194 24.48 -0.95 -3.38
N LEU A 195 25.63 -0.74 -2.73
CA LEU A 195 26.82 -1.60 -2.85
C LEU A 195 26.73 -2.91 -2.03
N ALA A 196 25.66 -3.08 -1.24
CA ALA A 196 25.45 -4.24 -0.38
C ALA A 196 26.70 -4.60 0.45
N HIS A 197 27.19 -5.84 0.37
CA HIS A 197 28.33 -6.33 1.15
C HIS A 197 29.67 -5.67 0.79
N HIS A 198 29.75 -4.97 -0.36
CA HIS A 198 30.91 -4.17 -0.75
C HIS A 198 30.91 -2.76 -0.14
N CYS A 199 29.82 -2.37 0.53
CA CYS A 199 29.71 -1.09 1.20
C CYS A 199 30.53 -1.06 2.50
N ARG A 200 31.34 -0.01 2.71
CA ARG A 200 32.07 0.20 3.98
C ARG A 200 31.15 0.20 5.21
N TRP A 201 29.94 0.76 5.06
CA TRP A 201 28.96 0.86 6.13
C TRP A 201 28.06 -0.39 6.26
N TYR A 202 28.33 -1.49 5.55
CA TYR A 202 27.44 -2.67 5.53
C TYR A 202 27.08 -3.20 6.92
N ARG A 203 28.07 -3.25 7.83
CA ARG A 203 27.88 -3.77 9.20
C ARG A 203 27.00 -2.88 10.07
N GLU A 204 27.08 -1.56 9.87
CA GLU A 204 26.36 -0.52 10.63
C GLU A 204 25.11 -0.02 9.89
N CYS A 205 24.85 -0.52 8.68
CA CYS A 205 23.73 -0.08 7.87
C CYS A 205 22.40 -0.50 8.51
N PRO A 206 21.51 0.45 8.85
CA PRO A 206 20.25 0.16 9.53
C PRO A 206 19.40 -0.91 8.85
N PHE A 207 19.33 -0.85 7.51
CA PHE A 207 18.61 -1.84 6.71
C PHE A 207 19.16 -3.27 6.90
N PHE A 208 20.49 -3.45 6.92
CA PHE A 208 21.11 -4.77 7.09
C PHE A 208 21.16 -5.23 8.54
N VAL A 209 21.13 -4.30 9.51
CA VAL A 209 20.95 -4.61 10.93
C VAL A 209 19.54 -5.14 11.16
N ALA A 210 18.51 -4.40 10.72
CA ALA A 210 17.11 -4.85 10.80
C ALA A 210 16.89 -6.20 10.11
N ARG A 211 17.55 -6.43 8.96
CA ARG A 211 17.49 -7.74 8.28
C ARG A 211 18.10 -8.88 9.10
N ARG A 212 19.18 -8.63 9.84
CA ARG A 212 19.78 -9.64 10.73
C ARG A 212 18.90 -9.93 11.95
N GLU A 213 18.20 -8.92 12.47
CA GLU A 213 17.22 -9.10 13.55
C GLU A 213 16.05 -10.00 13.14
N ILE A 214 15.61 -9.94 11.87
CA ILE A 214 14.54 -10.79 11.32
C ILE A 214 14.87 -12.29 11.47
N GLU A 215 16.13 -12.68 11.35
CA GLU A 215 16.54 -14.09 11.46
C GLU A 215 16.40 -14.62 12.91
N GLN A 216 16.55 -13.74 13.90
CA GLN A 216 16.54 -14.09 15.32
C GLN A 216 15.19 -13.85 16.01
N ALA A 217 14.28 -13.11 15.39
CA ALA A 217 12.98 -12.73 15.95
C ALA A 217 11.94 -13.86 15.87
N ASP A 218 11.16 -14.08 16.93
CA ASP A 218 9.98 -14.96 16.93
C ASP A 218 8.89 -14.41 16.00
N VAL A 219 8.69 -13.09 16.03
CA VAL A 219 7.66 -12.38 15.27
C VAL A 219 8.26 -11.28 14.40
N VAL A 220 7.86 -11.24 13.13
CA VAL A 220 8.25 -10.20 12.17
C VAL A 220 7.01 -9.50 11.67
N VAL A 221 6.92 -8.18 11.89
CA VAL A 221 5.81 -7.35 11.40
C VAL A 221 6.19 -6.74 10.05
N ALA A 222 5.45 -7.08 8.99
CA ALA A 222 5.68 -6.62 7.63
C ALA A 222 4.41 -5.96 7.06
N ASN A 223 4.52 -5.36 5.86
CA ASN A 223 3.35 -4.98 5.07
C ASN A 223 3.15 -5.95 3.90
N HIS A 224 1.95 -5.94 3.31
CA HIS A 224 1.60 -6.83 2.22
C HIS A 224 2.55 -6.67 1.02
N ALA A 225 2.91 -5.45 0.65
CA ALA A 225 3.79 -5.18 -0.49
C ALA A 225 5.18 -5.80 -0.27
N LEU A 226 5.73 -5.67 0.93
CA LEU A 226 7.00 -6.27 1.31
C LEU A 226 6.93 -7.79 1.32
N VAL A 227 5.85 -8.39 1.83
CA VAL A 227 5.66 -9.85 1.79
C VAL A 227 5.59 -10.34 0.33
N MET A 228 4.84 -9.67 -0.54
CA MET A 228 4.77 -10.02 -1.96
C MET A 228 6.15 -9.95 -2.64
N ALA A 229 6.88 -8.85 -2.44
CA ALA A 229 8.22 -8.66 -2.97
C ALA A 229 9.22 -9.69 -2.40
N ALA A 230 9.09 -10.04 -1.13
CA ALA A 230 9.91 -11.06 -0.47
C ALA A 230 9.67 -12.46 -1.04
N MET A 231 8.42 -12.80 -1.41
CA MET A 231 8.07 -14.09 -1.99
C MET A 231 8.45 -14.22 -3.47
N GLU A 232 8.51 -13.10 -4.21
CA GLU A 232 8.97 -13.06 -5.61
C GLU A 232 10.48 -13.24 -5.71
N ASN A 233 11.25 -12.56 -4.85
CA ASN A 233 12.71 -12.52 -4.92
C ASN A 233 13.43 -13.32 -3.82
N GLU A 234 12.69 -14.09 -3.00
CA GLU A 234 13.18 -14.81 -1.82
C GLU A 234 14.12 -13.95 -0.96
N SER A 235 13.68 -12.72 -0.69
CA SER A 235 14.51 -11.69 -0.08
C SER A 235 13.88 -11.13 1.19
N VAL A 236 14.71 -10.65 2.12
CA VAL A 236 14.33 -10.01 3.39
C VAL A 236 13.66 -10.92 4.43
N LEU A 237 12.65 -11.72 4.05
CA LEU A 237 11.96 -12.65 4.95
C LEU A 237 12.56 -14.07 4.91
N PRO A 238 12.32 -14.90 5.95
CA PRO A 238 12.71 -16.30 5.94
C PRO A 238 12.09 -17.09 4.77
N PRO A 239 12.69 -18.20 4.33
CA PRO A 239 12.12 -19.06 3.30
C PRO A 239 10.71 -19.51 3.67
N ALA A 240 9.81 -19.57 2.68
CA ALA A 240 8.38 -19.83 2.89
C ALA A 240 8.06 -21.10 3.71
N LYS A 241 8.89 -22.14 3.60
CA LYS A 241 8.75 -23.39 4.38
C LYS A 241 8.97 -23.22 5.90
N HIS A 242 9.70 -22.20 6.32
CA HIS A 242 10.01 -21.89 7.72
C HIS A 242 9.19 -20.72 8.26
N LEU A 243 8.13 -20.35 7.55
CA LEU A 243 7.33 -19.16 7.82
C LEU A 243 5.88 -19.58 8.11
N MET A 244 5.30 -18.98 9.16
CA MET A 244 3.85 -18.95 9.39
C MET A 244 3.35 -17.55 9.09
N LEU A 245 2.30 -17.42 8.29
CA LEU A 245 1.85 -16.13 7.79
C LEU A 245 0.46 -15.78 8.32
N VAL A 246 0.35 -14.59 8.90
CA VAL A 246 -0.92 -13.92 9.16
C VAL A 246 -0.99 -12.68 8.27
N LEU A 247 -2.02 -12.61 7.43
CA LEU A 247 -2.37 -11.46 6.60
C LEU A 247 -3.52 -10.71 7.28
N ASP A 248 -3.16 -9.74 8.11
CA ASP A 248 -4.10 -8.80 8.73
C ASP A 248 -4.49 -7.68 7.76
N GLU A 249 -5.74 -7.23 7.83
CA GLU A 249 -6.37 -6.40 6.78
C GLU A 249 -6.26 -7.03 5.38
N GLY A 250 -6.34 -8.35 5.32
CA GLY A 250 -6.13 -9.14 4.11
C GLY A 250 -7.13 -8.90 2.96
N HIS A 251 -8.13 -8.03 3.16
CA HIS A 251 -8.97 -7.54 2.06
C HIS A 251 -8.20 -6.69 1.04
N HIS A 252 -7.10 -6.05 1.45
CA HIS A 252 -6.21 -5.31 0.55
C HIS A 252 -5.30 -6.22 -0.28
N LEU A 253 -5.15 -7.50 0.09
CA LEU A 253 -4.18 -8.40 -0.52
C LEU A 253 -4.30 -8.48 -2.06
N PRO A 254 -5.50 -8.62 -2.67
CA PRO A 254 -5.60 -8.68 -4.13
C PRO A 254 -5.22 -7.38 -4.81
N GLU A 255 -5.50 -6.23 -4.19
CA GLU A 255 -5.12 -4.93 -4.71
C GLU A 255 -3.60 -4.74 -4.62
N VAL A 256 -2.99 -5.00 -3.47
CA VAL A 256 -1.54 -4.91 -3.28
C VAL A 256 -0.80 -5.88 -4.20
N ALA A 257 -1.32 -7.08 -4.40
CA ALA A 257 -0.75 -8.03 -5.36
C ALA A 257 -0.90 -7.54 -6.80
N ARG A 258 -1.98 -6.82 -7.13
CA ARG A 258 -2.15 -6.20 -8.45
C ARG A 258 -1.13 -5.10 -8.66
N ASP A 259 -0.99 -4.20 -7.70
CA ASP A 259 -0.08 -3.05 -7.79
C ASP A 259 1.38 -3.52 -7.88
N ALA A 260 1.75 -4.59 -7.18
CA ALA A 260 3.08 -5.20 -7.28
C ALA A 260 3.36 -5.86 -8.65
N LEU A 261 2.30 -6.13 -9.42
CA LEU A 261 2.36 -6.75 -10.74
C LEU A 261 2.09 -5.76 -11.88
N GLU A 262 1.58 -4.57 -11.56
CA GLU A 262 1.48 -3.47 -12.50
C GLU A 262 2.87 -3.01 -12.90
N MET A 263 3.06 -2.81 -14.20
CA MET A 263 4.31 -2.31 -14.74
C MET A 263 4.04 -1.12 -15.64
N SER A 264 4.81 -0.06 -15.43
CA SER A 264 4.79 1.15 -16.21
C SER A 264 6.23 1.52 -16.54
N ALA A 265 6.54 1.78 -17.80
CA ALA A 265 7.87 2.26 -18.17
C ALA A 265 7.78 3.31 -19.27
N GLU A 266 8.77 4.21 -19.26
CA GLU A 266 8.98 5.15 -20.35
C GLU A 266 9.55 4.41 -21.57
N ILE A 267 8.92 4.66 -22.72
CA ILE A 267 9.26 4.05 -24.01
C ILE A 267 9.65 5.10 -25.07
N THR A 268 9.84 6.36 -24.65
CA THR A 268 10.24 7.46 -25.52
C THR A 268 11.52 7.12 -26.28
N PRO A 269 11.51 7.08 -27.64
CA PRO A 269 12.65 6.58 -28.41
C PRO A 269 13.97 7.31 -28.14
N GLY A 270 13.95 8.64 -28.01
CA GLY A 270 15.14 9.44 -27.73
C GLY A 270 15.77 9.10 -26.38
N TRP A 271 14.95 8.97 -25.33
CA TRP A 271 15.41 8.60 -24.00
C TRP A 271 15.92 7.16 -23.96
N SER A 272 15.17 6.21 -24.53
CA SER A 272 15.59 4.80 -24.57
C SER A 272 16.88 4.61 -25.38
N SER A 273 17.06 5.34 -26.49
CA SER A 273 18.30 5.29 -27.27
C SER A 273 19.51 5.75 -26.46
N LEU A 274 19.38 6.86 -25.73
CA LEU A 274 20.43 7.36 -24.85
C LEU A 274 20.80 6.33 -23.77
N GLN A 275 19.81 5.70 -23.14
CA GLN A 275 20.06 4.67 -22.13
C GLN A 275 20.79 3.45 -22.71
N LEU A 276 20.44 3.03 -23.92
CA LEU A 276 21.16 1.96 -24.62
C LEU A 276 22.59 2.37 -24.99
N ASP A 277 22.83 3.59 -25.45
CA ASP A 277 24.18 4.10 -25.76
C ASP A 277 25.08 4.13 -24.51
N LEU A 278 24.54 4.62 -23.40
CA LEU A 278 25.24 4.63 -22.11
C LEU A 278 25.56 3.20 -21.65
N PHE A 279 24.63 2.26 -21.84
CA PHE A 279 24.86 0.86 -21.50
C PHE A 279 25.97 0.23 -22.35
N VAL A 280 25.98 0.45 -23.67
CA VAL A 280 27.04 -0.06 -24.56
C VAL A 280 28.42 0.45 -24.10
N ARG A 281 28.56 1.76 -23.88
CA ARG A 281 29.81 2.37 -23.40
C ARG A 281 30.23 1.83 -22.03
N LEU A 282 29.27 1.59 -21.14
CA LEU A 282 29.54 1.00 -19.84
C LEU A 282 30.09 -0.43 -19.98
N VAL A 283 29.47 -1.26 -20.82
CA VAL A 283 29.95 -2.63 -21.06
C VAL A 283 31.35 -2.61 -21.67
N GLU A 284 31.63 -1.75 -22.64
CA GLU A 284 32.98 -1.58 -23.21
C GLU A 284 34.01 -1.19 -22.15
N THR A 285 33.65 -0.25 -21.27
CA THR A 285 34.50 0.18 -20.15
C THR A 285 34.76 -0.98 -19.18
N ILE A 286 33.73 -1.75 -18.84
CA ILE A 286 33.84 -2.92 -17.96
C ILE A 286 34.72 -4.00 -18.60
N MET A 287 34.55 -4.29 -19.89
CA MET A 287 35.37 -5.27 -20.60
C MET A 287 36.84 -4.84 -20.68
N ALA A 288 37.11 -3.55 -20.81
CA ALA A 288 38.47 -3.00 -20.87
C ALA A 288 39.17 -2.97 -19.50
N GLN A 289 38.44 -2.59 -18.44
CA GLN A 289 39.02 -2.35 -17.11
C GLN A 289 38.92 -3.55 -16.16
N PHE A 290 37.87 -4.37 -16.30
CA PHE A 290 37.51 -5.44 -15.36
C PHE A 290 37.18 -6.74 -16.11
N ARG A 291 38.02 -7.08 -17.09
CA ARG A 291 37.77 -8.17 -18.04
C ARG A 291 37.32 -9.45 -17.30
N PRO A 292 36.09 -9.92 -17.55
CA PRO A 292 35.59 -11.08 -16.83
C PRO A 292 36.24 -12.38 -17.28
N LYS A 293 36.16 -13.40 -16.42
CA LYS A 293 36.75 -14.72 -16.68
C LYS A 293 36.01 -15.46 -17.80
N SER A 294 34.68 -15.31 -17.88
CA SER A 294 33.85 -15.97 -18.87
C SER A 294 32.82 -14.98 -19.44
N PRO A 295 33.25 -14.05 -20.31
CA PRO A 295 32.39 -13.00 -20.81
C PRO A 295 31.17 -13.59 -21.55
N PRO A 296 29.94 -13.17 -21.21
CA PRO A 296 28.74 -13.60 -21.93
C PRO A 296 28.86 -13.31 -23.44
N PRO A 297 28.30 -14.12 -24.34
CA PRO A 297 28.42 -13.91 -25.79
C PRO A 297 27.94 -12.54 -26.29
N LEU A 298 26.99 -11.93 -25.56
CA LEU A 298 26.43 -10.60 -25.85
C LEU A 298 27.32 -9.46 -25.36
N SER A 299 28.39 -9.71 -24.59
CA SER A 299 29.34 -8.67 -24.19
C SER A 299 30.32 -8.28 -25.31
N ASN A 300 30.31 -9.03 -26.43
CA ASN A 300 31.04 -8.65 -27.63
C ASN A 300 30.48 -7.33 -28.20
N PRO A 301 31.32 -6.31 -28.47
CA PRO A 301 30.85 -4.97 -28.86
C PRO A 301 29.95 -4.96 -30.11
N GLU A 302 30.31 -5.71 -31.16
CA GLU A 302 29.53 -5.74 -32.40
C GLU A 302 28.16 -6.39 -32.19
N ARG A 303 28.12 -7.51 -31.46
CA ARG A 303 26.87 -8.20 -31.12
C ARG A 303 25.98 -7.34 -30.22
N LEU A 304 26.55 -6.71 -29.21
CA LEU A 304 25.82 -5.84 -28.29
C LEU A 304 25.22 -4.65 -29.04
N LYS A 305 26.02 -4.00 -29.89
CA LYS A 305 25.58 -2.86 -30.68
C LYS A 305 24.44 -3.25 -31.62
N GLY A 306 24.59 -4.34 -32.37
CA GLY A 306 23.53 -4.86 -33.24
C GLY A 306 22.24 -5.20 -32.49
N HIS A 307 22.35 -5.80 -31.30
CA HIS A 307 21.21 -6.10 -30.44
C HIS A 307 20.50 -4.84 -29.93
N CYS A 308 21.26 -3.82 -29.51
CA CYS A 308 20.71 -2.53 -29.11
C CYS A 308 20.08 -1.78 -30.30
N ASP A 309 20.68 -1.83 -31.48
CA ASP A 309 20.14 -1.22 -32.71
C ASP A 309 18.81 -1.85 -33.11
N GLU A 310 18.71 -3.18 -33.05
CA GLU A 310 17.44 -3.87 -33.26
C GLU A 310 16.38 -3.43 -32.24
N MET A 311 16.74 -3.36 -30.96
CA MET A 311 15.81 -2.89 -29.92
C MET A 311 15.31 -1.46 -30.16
N ARG A 312 16.20 -0.56 -30.62
CA ARG A 312 15.82 0.81 -31.01
C ARG A 312 14.82 0.81 -32.16
N GLU A 313 15.07 0.02 -33.21
CA GLU A 313 14.19 -0.08 -34.37
C GLU A 313 12.79 -0.60 -33.98
N GLN A 314 12.73 -1.64 -33.15
CA GLN A 314 11.46 -2.18 -32.65
C GLN A 314 10.70 -1.16 -31.80
N LEU A 315 11.39 -0.44 -30.89
CA LEU A 315 10.79 0.61 -30.07
C LEU A 315 10.29 1.79 -30.92
N GLN A 316 11.06 2.22 -31.92
CA GLN A 316 10.67 3.28 -32.83
C GLN A 316 9.42 2.91 -33.63
N THR A 317 9.40 1.68 -34.16
CA THR A 317 8.24 1.14 -34.90
C THR A 317 6.99 1.11 -34.02
N LEU A 318 7.14 0.63 -32.78
CA LEU A 318 6.06 0.62 -31.79
C LEU A 318 5.56 2.06 -31.51
N CYS A 319 6.46 2.99 -31.21
CA CYS A 319 6.10 4.38 -30.91
C CYS A 319 5.42 5.08 -32.09
N ASN A 320 5.86 4.81 -33.33
CA ASN A 320 5.23 5.33 -34.54
C ASN A 320 3.79 4.82 -34.69
N ALA A 321 3.51 3.59 -34.28
CA ALA A 321 2.17 3.03 -34.30
C ALA A 321 1.28 3.52 -33.14
N LEU A 322 1.87 3.82 -31.97
CA LEU A 322 1.13 4.29 -30.79
C LEU A 322 0.82 5.79 -30.84
N ASN A 323 1.72 6.62 -31.35
CA ASN A 323 1.56 8.09 -31.36
C ASN A 323 0.25 8.60 -32.00
N PRO A 324 -0.22 8.03 -33.14
CA PRO A 324 -1.49 8.43 -33.75
C PRO A 324 -2.73 8.13 -32.91
N LEU A 325 -2.63 7.25 -31.91
CA LEU A 325 -3.74 6.88 -31.02
C LEU A 325 -3.98 7.93 -29.92
N LEU A 326 -2.98 8.79 -29.67
CA LEU A 326 -3.01 9.84 -28.66
C LEU A 326 -3.45 11.19 -29.26
N PRO A 327 -3.83 12.16 -28.41
CA PRO A 327 -4.17 13.51 -28.88
C PRO A 327 -3.08 14.12 -29.76
N ARG A 328 -3.51 14.95 -30.73
CA ARG A 328 -2.62 15.68 -31.66
C ARG A 328 -1.80 16.74 -30.92
N ASP A 329 -0.81 17.31 -31.61
CA ASP A 329 0.01 18.44 -31.14
C ASP A 329 0.79 18.19 -29.84
N ASN A 330 1.23 16.94 -29.61
CA ASN A 330 1.95 16.52 -28.39
C ASN A 330 1.22 16.86 -27.08
N GLN A 331 -0.10 17.01 -27.13
CA GLN A 331 -0.89 17.22 -25.93
C GLN A 331 -0.86 15.99 -25.03
N PRO A 332 -0.90 16.18 -23.70
CA PRO A 332 -0.98 15.06 -22.78
C PRO A 332 -2.30 14.32 -23.00
N GLY A 333 -2.26 13.00 -22.86
CA GLY A 333 -3.41 12.18 -23.12
C GLY A 333 -3.18 10.72 -22.84
N GLU A 334 -4.26 9.96 -22.93
CA GLU A 334 -4.28 8.53 -22.65
C GLU A 334 -5.03 7.81 -23.76
N PHE A 335 -4.52 6.65 -24.16
CA PHE A 335 -5.22 5.72 -25.03
C PHE A 335 -5.16 4.32 -24.44
N ARG A 336 -6.33 3.70 -24.26
CA ARG A 336 -6.49 2.36 -23.69
C ARG A 336 -6.95 1.37 -24.76
N PHE A 337 -6.36 0.18 -24.76
CA PHE A 337 -6.79 -0.92 -25.60
C PHE A 337 -8.00 -1.63 -24.99
N VAL A 338 -9.11 -1.72 -25.73
CA VAL A 338 -10.33 -2.44 -25.32
C VAL A 338 -9.99 -3.90 -25.04
N LEU A 339 -10.47 -4.45 -23.92
CA LEU A 339 -10.11 -5.79 -23.41
C LEU A 339 -8.60 -6.04 -23.24
N GLY A 340 -7.74 -5.02 -23.35
CA GLY A 340 -6.28 -5.22 -23.37
C GLY A 340 -5.77 -5.94 -24.62
N GLU A 341 -6.57 -5.96 -25.69
CA GLU A 341 -6.22 -6.63 -26.94
C GLU A 341 -5.36 -5.70 -27.81
N LEU A 342 -4.10 -6.10 -28.00
CA LEU A 342 -3.21 -5.41 -28.93
C LEU A 342 -3.44 -5.95 -30.35
N PRO A 343 -3.36 -5.09 -31.39
CA PRO A 343 -3.26 -5.56 -32.76
C PRO A 343 -2.12 -6.59 -32.94
N PRO A 344 -2.26 -7.61 -33.80
CA PRO A 344 -1.27 -8.68 -33.97
C PRO A 344 0.15 -8.17 -34.27
N GLU A 345 0.26 -7.07 -35.01
CA GLU A 345 1.53 -6.39 -35.30
C GLU A 345 2.18 -5.87 -34.01
N LEU A 346 1.44 -5.15 -33.16
CA LEU A 346 1.95 -4.65 -31.88
C LEU A 346 2.28 -5.78 -30.91
N LEU A 347 1.49 -6.85 -30.90
CA LEU A 347 1.77 -8.03 -30.07
C LEU A 347 3.11 -8.67 -30.46
N THR A 348 3.39 -8.77 -31.76
CA THR A 348 4.66 -9.31 -32.28
C THR A 348 5.83 -8.42 -31.89
N LEU A 349 5.68 -7.09 -31.99
CA LEU A 349 6.68 -6.12 -31.52
C LEU A 349 6.95 -6.27 -30.02
N CYS A 350 5.91 -6.32 -29.17
CA CYS A 350 6.05 -6.51 -27.73
C CYS A 350 6.76 -7.83 -27.38
N ALA A 351 6.43 -8.92 -28.08
CA ALA A 351 7.09 -10.22 -27.89
C ALA A 351 8.57 -10.19 -28.28
N ARG A 352 8.94 -9.44 -29.34
CA ARG A 352 10.34 -9.26 -29.73
C ARG A 352 11.08 -8.38 -28.73
N LEU A 353 10.48 -7.27 -28.30
CA LEU A 353 11.02 -6.37 -27.28
C LEU A 353 11.26 -7.09 -25.95
N PHE A 354 10.37 -8.01 -25.56
CA PHE A 354 10.59 -8.87 -24.39
C PHE A 354 11.88 -9.70 -24.52
N LYS A 355 12.07 -10.41 -25.64
CA LYS A 355 13.29 -11.20 -25.86
C LYS A 355 14.55 -10.34 -25.84
N LEU A 356 14.51 -9.17 -26.48
CA LEU A 356 15.67 -8.27 -26.55
C LEU A 356 16.01 -7.69 -25.17
N SER A 357 15.02 -7.20 -24.43
CA SER A 357 15.22 -6.64 -23.09
C SER A 357 15.61 -7.69 -22.05
N ASP A 358 15.05 -8.91 -22.11
CA ASP A 358 15.43 -9.99 -21.19
C ASP A 358 16.89 -10.45 -21.41
N ALA A 359 17.36 -10.45 -22.66
CA ALA A 359 18.76 -10.73 -22.96
C ALA A 359 19.71 -9.66 -22.39
N LEU A 360 19.35 -8.37 -22.47
CA LEU A 360 20.12 -7.27 -21.88
C LEU A 360 20.09 -7.30 -20.34
N ARG A 361 18.93 -7.65 -19.75
CA ARG A 361 18.79 -7.92 -18.32
C ARG A 361 19.74 -9.03 -17.89
N GLY A 362 19.75 -10.16 -18.59
CA GLY A 362 20.64 -11.29 -18.33
C GLY A 362 22.13 -10.96 -18.50
N LEU A 363 22.49 -10.15 -19.49
CA LEU A 363 23.86 -9.64 -19.65
C LEU A 363 24.28 -8.79 -18.44
N SER A 364 23.42 -7.87 -18.01
CA SER A 364 23.71 -7.02 -16.85
C SER A 364 23.84 -7.83 -15.56
N GLU A 365 22.97 -8.83 -15.36
CA GLU A 365 23.05 -9.77 -14.24
C GLU A 365 24.37 -10.56 -14.22
N GLY A 366 24.76 -11.10 -15.37
CA GLY A 366 26.03 -11.83 -15.50
C GLY A 366 27.24 -10.95 -15.17
N LEU A 367 27.28 -9.74 -15.73
CA LEU A 367 28.36 -8.79 -15.46
C LEU A 367 28.40 -8.34 -13.99
N LEU A 368 27.24 -8.14 -13.34
CA LEU A 368 27.17 -7.79 -11.91
C LEU A 368 27.78 -8.89 -11.04
N ASN A 369 27.44 -10.15 -11.31
CA ASN A 369 27.98 -11.29 -10.58
C ASN A 369 29.51 -11.37 -10.73
N GLU A 370 30.02 -11.20 -11.96
CA GLU A 370 31.47 -11.23 -12.22
C GLU A 370 32.23 -10.06 -11.58
N LEU A 371 31.67 -8.85 -11.61
CA LEU A 371 32.27 -7.69 -10.96
C LEU A 371 32.30 -7.83 -9.43
N GLY A 372 31.26 -8.42 -8.83
CA GLY A 372 31.22 -8.71 -7.39
C GLY A 372 32.36 -9.61 -6.93
N GLU A 373 32.76 -10.59 -7.75
CA GLU A 373 33.90 -11.49 -7.45
C GLU A 373 35.27 -10.80 -7.51
N GLN A 374 35.39 -9.65 -8.19
CA GLN A 374 36.68 -8.97 -8.45
C GLN A 374 37.10 -7.96 -7.37
N THR A 375 36.32 -7.83 -6.29
CA THR A 375 36.51 -6.82 -5.23
C THR A 375 37.84 -6.84 -4.49
N GLY A 376 38.63 -7.91 -4.60
CA GLY A 376 39.96 -8.00 -4.01
C GLY A 376 41.14 -7.60 -4.91
N LYS A 377 40.93 -7.24 -6.19
CA LYS A 377 42.03 -7.12 -7.19
C LYS A 377 42.13 -5.81 -7.96
N ALA A 378 41.12 -4.94 -7.90
CA ALA A 378 41.06 -3.73 -8.73
C ALA A 378 40.90 -2.45 -7.89
N ASP A 379 41.06 -1.28 -8.52
CA ASP A 379 40.74 0.02 -7.92
C ASP A 379 39.28 0.01 -7.43
N ILE A 380 39.12 -0.09 -6.10
CA ILE A 380 37.85 -0.29 -5.41
C ILE A 380 36.84 0.81 -5.79
N MET A 381 37.30 2.05 -6.00
CA MET A 381 36.43 3.17 -6.33
C MET A 381 35.85 3.03 -7.74
N ARG A 382 36.69 2.70 -8.72
CA ARG A 382 36.25 2.49 -10.11
C ARG A 382 35.32 1.28 -10.24
N LEU A 383 35.64 0.20 -9.52
CA LEU A 383 34.82 -1.01 -9.50
C LEU A 383 33.43 -0.73 -8.90
N HIS A 384 33.36 -0.03 -7.75
CA HIS A 384 32.09 0.36 -7.15
C HIS A 384 31.26 1.27 -8.05
N LYS A 385 31.89 2.23 -8.74
CA LYS A 385 31.21 3.10 -9.71
C LYS A 385 30.60 2.29 -10.85
N ALA A 386 31.35 1.34 -11.42
CA ALA A 386 30.87 0.45 -12.47
C ALA A 386 29.70 -0.42 -11.99
N ILE A 387 29.79 -0.99 -10.78
CA ILE A 387 28.70 -1.79 -10.17
C ILE A 387 27.43 -0.96 -10.01
N LEU A 388 27.53 0.29 -9.55
CA LEU A 388 26.36 1.16 -9.37
C LEU A 388 25.71 1.51 -10.71
N GLN A 389 26.50 1.91 -11.72
CA GLN A 389 25.99 2.20 -13.05
C GLN A 389 25.31 0.97 -13.68
N LEU A 390 25.93 -0.20 -13.54
CA LEU A 390 25.41 -1.44 -14.08
C LEU A 390 24.13 -1.90 -13.37
N ASN A 391 24.05 -1.75 -12.06
CA ASN A 391 22.84 -2.03 -11.29
C ASN A 391 21.65 -1.13 -11.72
N ARG A 392 21.90 0.14 -12.04
CA ARG A 392 20.85 1.04 -12.58
C ARG A 392 20.31 0.54 -13.92
N HIS A 393 21.20 0.17 -14.84
CA HIS A 393 20.78 -0.42 -16.11
C HIS A 393 20.07 -1.77 -15.92
N PHE A 394 20.55 -2.62 -15.00
CA PHE A 394 19.88 -3.87 -14.66
C PHE A 394 18.43 -3.63 -14.18
N GLY A 395 18.21 -2.69 -13.26
CA GLY A 395 16.87 -2.37 -12.76
C GLY A 395 15.95 -1.81 -13.85
N TRP A 396 16.49 -1.01 -14.78
CA TRP A 396 15.76 -0.56 -15.96
C TRP A 396 15.39 -1.73 -16.88
N PHE A 397 16.35 -2.60 -17.23
CA PHE A 397 16.11 -3.78 -18.07
C PHE A 397 15.14 -4.77 -17.43
N GLU A 398 15.19 -4.95 -16.12
CA GLU A 398 14.23 -5.75 -15.35
C GLU A 398 12.80 -5.20 -15.49
N SER A 399 12.64 -3.89 -15.33
CA SER A 399 11.35 -3.21 -15.43
C SER A 399 10.76 -3.31 -16.83
N ILE A 400 11.53 -2.97 -17.87
CA ILE A 400 11.04 -3.04 -19.25
C ILE A 400 10.85 -4.49 -19.74
N SER A 401 11.67 -5.45 -19.29
CA SER A 401 11.46 -6.87 -19.60
C SER A 401 10.14 -7.36 -18.99
N LYS A 402 9.86 -7.03 -17.73
CA LYS A 402 8.58 -7.36 -17.07
C LYS A 402 7.40 -6.68 -17.78
N LEU A 403 7.56 -5.43 -18.23
CA LEU A 403 6.55 -4.71 -19.02
C LEU A 403 6.22 -5.45 -20.31
N TRP A 404 7.23 -5.74 -21.13
CA TRP A 404 7.01 -6.39 -22.43
C TRP A 404 6.52 -7.82 -22.31
N ARG A 405 6.93 -8.53 -21.26
CA ARG A 405 6.38 -9.84 -20.91
C ARG A 405 4.87 -9.77 -20.67
N LEU A 406 4.41 -8.77 -19.92
CA LEU A 406 2.98 -8.57 -19.66
C LEU A 406 2.24 -8.08 -20.90
N ALA A 407 2.83 -7.19 -21.69
CA ALA A 407 2.25 -6.68 -22.93
C ALA A 407 2.01 -7.81 -23.96
N ALA A 408 2.93 -8.78 -24.01
CA ALA A 408 2.86 -9.95 -24.88
C ALA A 408 1.89 -11.05 -24.39
N MET A 409 1.35 -10.95 -23.16
CA MET A 409 0.35 -11.89 -22.65
C MET A 409 -1.06 -11.50 -23.12
N GLU A 410 -1.82 -12.48 -23.60
CA GLU A 410 -3.26 -12.31 -23.83
C GLU A 410 -4.05 -12.33 -22.51
N LYS A 411 -3.70 -13.26 -21.61
CA LYS A 411 -4.38 -13.46 -20.32
C LYS A 411 -3.40 -13.69 -19.19
N ALA A 412 -3.77 -13.21 -18.01
CA ALA A 412 -3.17 -13.52 -16.72
C ALA A 412 -4.29 -13.89 -15.73
N SER A 413 -4.16 -15.02 -15.01
CA SER A 413 -5.23 -15.51 -14.12
C SER A 413 -6.59 -15.66 -14.80
N ASN A 414 -6.62 -16.17 -16.03
CA ASN A 414 -7.81 -16.31 -16.89
C ASN A 414 -8.56 -14.99 -17.22
N ALA A 415 -7.99 -13.84 -16.86
CA ALA A 415 -8.49 -12.51 -17.19
C ALA A 415 -7.51 -11.78 -18.13
N PRO A 416 -7.97 -10.77 -18.88
CA PRO A 416 -7.08 -9.97 -19.70
C PRO A 416 -6.08 -9.16 -18.86
N VAL A 417 -5.00 -8.74 -19.51
CA VAL A 417 -4.07 -7.74 -18.98
C VAL A 417 -4.51 -6.38 -19.53
N SER A 418 -4.86 -5.43 -18.67
CA SER A 418 -5.16 -4.05 -19.07
C SER A 418 -3.90 -3.42 -19.65
N LYS A 419 -3.99 -2.84 -20.84
CA LYS A 419 -2.88 -2.21 -21.57
C LYS A 419 -3.32 -0.82 -22.02
N TRP A 420 -2.49 0.18 -21.75
CA TRP A 420 -2.74 1.54 -22.19
C TRP A 420 -1.42 2.31 -22.36
N VAL A 421 -1.48 3.38 -23.11
CA VAL A 421 -0.37 4.29 -23.36
C VAL A 421 -0.76 5.68 -22.89
N THR A 422 0.16 6.37 -22.23
CA THR A 422 -0.02 7.77 -21.82
C THR A 422 1.07 8.64 -22.41
N ARG A 423 0.73 9.89 -22.69
CA ARG A 423 1.68 10.95 -22.97
C ARG A 423 1.61 11.97 -21.85
N GLU A 424 2.73 12.19 -21.19
CA GLU A 424 2.90 13.20 -20.16
C GLU A 424 3.88 14.27 -20.63
N ILE A 425 3.71 15.51 -20.17
CA ILE A 425 4.68 16.59 -20.43
C ILE A 425 5.48 16.79 -19.14
N ARG A 426 6.79 16.57 -19.21
CA ARG A 426 7.74 16.84 -18.11
C ARG A 426 8.84 17.73 -18.66
N ASP A 427 9.15 18.82 -17.97
CA ASP A 427 10.16 19.81 -18.39
C ASP A 427 10.00 20.29 -19.85
N GLY A 428 8.76 20.42 -20.32
CA GLY A 428 8.43 20.83 -21.68
C GLY A 428 8.63 19.77 -22.77
N GLN A 429 9.06 18.55 -22.40
CA GLN A 429 9.22 17.42 -23.29
C GLN A 429 8.07 16.42 -23.15
N ALA A 430 7.68 15.80 -24.26
CA ALA A 430 6.66 14.75 -24.28
C ALA A 430 7.31 13.40 -23.96
N HIS A 431 6.85 12.76 -22.88
CA HIS A 431 7.25 11.44 -22.46
C HIS A 431 6.13 10.45 -22.75
N LEU A 432 6.46 9.36 -23.44
CA LEU A 432 5.52 8.29 -23.77
C LEU A 432 5.72 7.15 -22.78
N LEU A 433 4.66 6.80 -22.04
CA LEU A 433 4.68 5.67 -21.11
C LEU A 433 3.74 4.57 -21.59
N PHE A 434 4.17 3.33 -21.45
CA PHE A 434 3.35 2.16 -21.70
C PHE A 434 3.10 1.43 -20.39
N HIS A 435 1.85 1.03 -20.19
CA HIS A 435 1.37 0.49 -18.93
C HIS A 435 0.72 -0.88 -19.14
N CYS A 436 0.97 -1.80 -18.21
CA CYS A 436 0.37 -3.13 -18.18
C CYS A 436 -0.04 -3.48 -16.75
N ALA A 437 -1.30 -3.85 -16.56
CA ALA A 437 -1.82 -4.30 -15.27
C ALA A 437 -2.69 -5.55 -15.42
N GLY A 438 -2.34 -6.64 -14.74
CA GLY A 438 -3.18 -7.83 -14.69
C GLY A 438 -4.48 -7.56 -13.92
N ILE A 439 -5.64 -7.83 -14.51
CA ILE A 439 -6.92 -7.53 -13.85
C ILE A 439 -7.16 -8.47 -12.65
N ARG A 440 -6.75 -9.73 -12.79
CA ARG A 440 -6.82 -10.77 -11.75
C ARG A 440 -5.43 -11.25 -11.37
N VAL A 441 -5.28 -11.57 -10.08
CA VAL A 441 -4.00 -11.94 -9.45
C VAL A 441 -4.06 -13.27 -8.69
N SER A 442 -5.14 -14.04 -8.87
CA SER A 442 -5.38 -15.29 -8.14
C SER A 442 -4.26 -16.31 -8.39
N ASP A 443 -3.79 -16.47 -9.63
CA ASP A 443 -2.74 -17.44 -9.96
C ASP A 443 -1.39 -17.02 -9.39
N GLN A 444 -1.15 -15.71 -9.33
CA GLN A 444 0.06 -15.16 -8.73
C GLN A 444 0.05 -15.32 -7.21
N LEU A 445 -1.07 -15.03 -6.54
CA LEU A 445 -1.23 -15.30 -5.11
C LEU A 445 -1.10 -16.79 -4.80
N GLU A 446 -1.65 -17.66 -5.65
CA GLU A 446 -1.48 -19.10 -5.54
C GLU A 446 0.00 -19.52 -5.68
N LYS A 447 0.72 -18.97 -6.66
CA LYS A 447 2.15 -19.26 -6.91
C LYS A 447 3.08 -18.70 -5.81
N LEU A 448 2.81 -17.50 -5.31
CA LEU A 448 3.70 -16.79 -4.40
C LEU A 448 3.41 -17.08 -2.94
N LEU A 449 2.13 -17.28 -2.57
CA LEU A 449 1.69 -17.46 -1.19
C LEU A 449 1.09 -18.83 -0.95
N TRP A 450 -0.07 -19.14 -1.55
CA TRP A 450 -0.90 -20.27 -1.13
C TRP A 450 -0.24 -21.63 -1.32
N ARG A 451 0.60 -21.80 -2.36
CA ARG A 451 1.36 -23.04 -2.56
C ARG A 451 2.67 -23.10 -1.78
N LYS A 452 3.29 -21.95 -1.50
CA LYS A 452 4.63 -21.88 -0.87
C LYS A 452 4.53 -21.96 0.65
N ILE A 453 3.47 -21.42 1.23
CA ILE A 453 3.29 -21.34 2.68
C ILE A 453 2.18 -22.34 3.06
N PRO A 454 2.47 -23.35 3.90
CA PRO A 454 1.51 -24.42 4.19
C PRO A 454 0.18 -23.92 4.76
N HIS A 455 0.25 -22.99 5.71
CA HIS A 455 -0.91 -22.47 6.42
C HIS A 455 -0.82 -20.94 6.51
N VAL A 456 -1.86 -20.27 6.02
CA VAL A 456 -1.99 -18.81 6.04
C VAL A 456 -3.32 -18.44 6.68
N VAL A 457 -3.29 -17.46 7.56
CA VAL A 457 -4.48 -16.86 8.14
C VAL A 457 -4.70 -15.50 7.49
N VAL A 458 -5.83 -15.34 6.80
CA VAL A 458 -6.30 -14.07 6.26
C VAL A 458 -7.36 -13.52 7.21
N THR A 459 -7.15 -12.33 7.76
CA THR A 459 -8.13 -11.73 8.67
C THR A 459 -8.29 -10.24 8.41
N SER A 460 -9.50 -9.75 8.66
CA SER A 460 -9.83 -8.33 8.65
C SER A 460 -11.13 -8.10 9.41
N ALA A 461 -11.39 -6.84 9.77
CA ALA A 461 -12.71 -6.42 10.27
C ALA A 461 -13.82 -6.66 9.24
N THR A 462 -13.46 -6.63 7.96
CA THR A 462 -14.36 -6.86 6.84
C THR A 462 -13.63 -7.66 5.78
N LEU A 463 -14.12 -8.85 5.47
CA LEU A 463 -13.67 -9.70 4.36
C LEU A 463 -14.83 -10.02 3.41
N ARG A 464 -16.06 -10.05 3.95
CA ARG A 464 -17.27 -10.24 3.17
C ARG A 464 -17.66 -8.95 2.47
N SER A 465 -18.30 -9.12 1.32
CA SER A 465 -19.04 -8.06 0.66
C SER A 465 -20.44 -8.56 0.40
N LEU A 466 -21.45 -7.73 0.67
CA LEU A 466 -22.86 -8.11 0.56
C LEU A 466 -23.16 -9.43 1.30
N ASN A 467 -22.64 -9.56 2.52
CA ASN A 467 -22.76 -10.74 3.40
C ASN A 467 -22.16 -12.05 2.86
N SER A 468 -21.31 -12.01 1.81
CA SER A 468 -20.69 -13.18 1.19
C SER A 468 -19.17 -13.07 1.03
N PHE A 469 -18.47 -14.21 1.14
CA PHE A 469 -17.02 -14.31 0.85
C PHE A 469 -16.70 -14.49 -0.64
N ASN A 470 -17.71 -14.58 -1.51
CA ASN A 470 -17.52 -14.89 -2.94
C ASN A 470 -16.51 -13.95 -3.61
N ARG A 471 -16.56 -12.65 -3.30
CA ARG A 471 -15.61 -11.68 -3.87
C ARG A 471 -14.17 -11.95 -3.41
N LEU A 472 -13.96 -12.24 -2.13
CA LEU A 472 -12.62 -12.58 -1.63
C LEU A 472 -12.11 -13.83 -2.33
N GLN A 473 -12.93 -14.88 -2.45
CA GLN A 473 -12.58 -16.12 -3.14
C GLN A 473 -12.17 -15.85 -4.60
N GLU A 474 -12.99 -15.06 -5.32
CA GLU A 474 -12.77 -14.76 -6.73
C GLU A 474 -11.50 -13.92 -6.98
N MET A 475 -11.18 -13.00 -6.07
CA MET A 475 -10.03 -12.09 -6.21
C MET A 475 -8.73 -12.69 -5.68
N SER A 476 -8.79 -13.48 -4.61
CA SER A 476 -7.60 -14.06 -3.96
C SER A 476 -7.23 -15.46 -4.49
N GLY A 477 -8.18 -16.19 -5.09
CA GLY A 477 -8.02 -17.58 -5.47
C GLY A 477 -8.29 -18.60 -4.35
N LEU A 478 -8.56 -18.14 -3.12
CA LEU A 478 -8.91 -19.03 -2.01
C LEU A 478 -10.22 -19.77 -2.31
N ASN A 479 -10.26 -21.07 -2.01
CA ASN A 479 -11.37 -21.94 -2.39
C ASN A 479 -11.59 -23.07 -1.36
N GLN A 480 -12.85 -23.29 -0.98
CA GLN A 480 -13.24 -24.41 -0.10
C GLN A 480 -12.83 -25.78 -0.66
N LYS A 481 -12.85 -25.96 -1.99
CA LYS A 481 -12.41 -27.21 -2.64
C LYS A 481 -10.91 -27.48 -2.46
N ALA A 482 -10.10 -26.44 -2.26
CA ALA A 482 -8.68 -26.57 -1.96
C ALA A 482 -8.41 -26.81 -0.46
N GLY A 483 -9.47 -26.89 0.37
CA GLY A 483 -9.39 -27.03 1.81
C GLY A 483 -9.37 -25.69 2.56
N ASP A 484 -9.57 -24.57 1.89
CA ASP A 484 -9.59 -23.25 2.54
C ASP A 484 -10.91 -23.03 3.30
N ARG A 485 -10.82 -22.42 4.48
CA ARG A 485 -11.96 -22.21 5.37
C ARG A 485 -12.34 -20.74 5.43
N PHE A 486 -13.63 -20.48 5.57
CA PHE A 486 -14.18 -19.13 5.63
C PHE A 486 -15.08 -19.01 6.86
N VAL A 487 -14.69 -18.16 7.80
CA VAL A 487 -15.39 -17.98 9.08
C VAL A 487 -15.73 -16.50 9.24
N ALA A 488 -16.98 -16.19 9.56
CA ALA A 488 -17.39 -14.85 9.95
C ALA A 488 -17.78 -14.87 11.42
N LEU A 489 -17.15 -14.03 12.23
CA LEU A 489 -17.47 -13.88 13.65
C LEU A 489 -18.51 -12.78 13.83
N ASP A 490 -19.37 -12.94 14.83
CA ASP A 490 -20.33 -11.92 15.20
C ASP A 490 -19.63 -10.73 15.87
N SER A 491 -20.18 -9.53 15.64
CA SER A 491 -19.71 -8.35 16.37
C SER A 491 -20.14 -8.45 17.84
N PRO A 492 -19.26 -8.12 18.80
CA PRO A 492 -19.60 -8.14 20.22
C PRO A 492 -20.46 -6.94 20.65
N PHE A 493 -20.78 -6.02 19.74
CA PHE A 493 -21.43 -4.75 20.03
C PHE A 493 -22.91 -4.74 19.67
N ASN A 494 -23.68 -3.96 20.44
CA ASN A 494 -25.10 -3.76 20.20
C ASN A 494 -25.33 -2.41 19.51
N HIS A 495 -25.25 -2.42 18.18
CA HIS A 495 -25.30 -1.21 17.36
C HIS A 495 -26.66 -0.49 17.43
N VAL A 496 -27.75 -1.23 17.67
CA VAL A 496 -29.11 -0.69 17.76
C VAL A 496 -29.24 0.28 18.94
N ASP A 497 -28.65 -0.08 20.08
CA ASP A 497 -28.72 0.72 21.30
C ASP A 497 -27.60 1.76 21.39
N GLN A 498 -26.45 1.50 20.74
CA GLN A 498 -25.28 2.37 20.82
C GLN A 498 -25.34 3.55 19.84
N GLY A 499 -26.04 3.44 18.71
CA GLY A 499 -26.07 4.53 17.76
C GLY A 499 -27.18 4.46 16.74
N LYS A 500 -27.18 5.42 15.83
CA LYS A 500 -28.19 5.53 14.78
C LYS A 500 -27.60 6.00 13.46
N LEU A 501 -28.29 5.64 12.38
CA LEU A 501 -27.99 6.07 11.03
C LEU A 501 -28.92 7.22 10.66
N ILE A 502 -28.37 8.34 10.23
CA ILE A 502 -29.14 9.49 9.77
C ILE A 502 -28.92 9.62 8.26
N ILE A 503 -30.00 9.56 7.50
CA ILE A 503 -29.99 9.80 6.05
C ILE A 503 -30.86 11.02 5.80
N PRO A 504 -30.28 12.25 5.76
CA PRO A 504 -31.06 13.46 5.57
C PRO A 504 -31.84 13.43 4.26
N GLN A 505 -32.98 14.12 4.21
CA GLN A 505 -33.81 14.25 3.01
C GLN A 505 -33.18 15.22 2.00
N MET A 506 -32.03 14.83 1.44
CA MET A 506 -31.28 15.61 0.45
C MET A 506 -32.10 15.82 -0.82
N ARG A 507 -32.07 17.02 -1.41
CA ARG A 507 -32.79 17.29 -2.66
C ARG A 507 -32.04 16.70 -3.86
N TYR A 508 -30.72 16.73 -3.83
CA TYR A 508 -29.86 16.28 -4.93
C TYR A 508 -29.22 14.91 -4.66
N GLU A 509 -29.09 14.07 -5.69
CA GLU A 509 -28.17 12.92 -5.66
C GLU A 509 -26.73 13.42 -5.91
N PRO A 510 -25.68 12.82 -5.30
CA PRO A 510 -24.28 13.25 -5.43
C PRO A 510 -23.64 12.82 -6.77
N LEU A 511 -24.30 13.20 -7.86
CA LEU A 511 -23.85 13.03 -9.25
C LEU A 511 -22.95 14.20 -9.65
N LEU A 512 -22.09 14.00 -10.65
CA LEU A 512 -21.14 15.02 -11.11
C LEU A 512 -21.84 16.35 -11.47
N ALA A 513 -23.01 16.27 -12.09
CA ALA A 513 -23.79 17.44 -12.52
C ALA A 513 -24.33 18.29 -11.36
N ASN A 514 -24.54 17.70 -10.18
CA ASN A 514 -25.14 18.35 -9.01
C ASN A 514 -24.19 18.36 -7.80
N GLU A 515 -22.90 18.14 -8.02
CA GLU A 515 -21.92 17.96 -6.93
C GLU A 515 -21.83 19.23 -6.06
N ALA A 516 -21.89 20.42 -6.67
CA ALA A 516 -21.80 21.67 -5.95
C ALA A 516 -23.03 21.94 -5.06
N GLU A 517 -24.22 21.72 -5.59
CA GLU A 517 -25.48 21.88 -4.88
C GLU A 517 -25.60 20.87 -3.74
N HIS A 518 -25.17 19.63 -3.98
CA HIS A 518 -25.14 18.56 -2.99
C HIS A 518 -24.18 18.90 -1.84
N ILE A 519 -22.96 19.34 -2.12
CA ILE A 519 -21.99 19.74 -1.09
C ILE A 519 -22.51 20.96 -0.32
N ALA A 520 -23.18 21.91 -0.99
CA ALA A 520 -23.79 23.06 -0.32
C ALA A 520 -24.93 22.66 0.64
N GLU A 521 -25.72 21.64 0.29
CA GLU A 521 -26.71 21.04 1.20
C GLU A 521 -26.07 20.34 2.38
N MET A 522 -25.04 19.53 2.12
CA MET A 522 -24.26 18.86 3.15
C MET A 522 -23.67 19.88 4.14
N ALA A 523 -23.08 20.97 3.64
CA ALA A 523 -22.52 22.04 4.46
C ALA A 523 -23.59 22.73 5.33
N ARG A 524 -24.79 22.99 4.80
CA ARG A 524 -25.91 23.56 5.58
C ARG A 524 -26.34 22.64 6.72
N PHE A 525 -26.58 21.37 6.42
CA PHE A 525 -26.94 20.40 7.45
C PHE A 525 -25.81 20.22 8.47
N PHE A 526 -24.56 20.15 8.01
CA PHE A 526 -23.38 20.04 8.88
C PHE A 526 -23.27 21.23 9.84
N ARG A 527 -23.45 22.47 9.38
CA ARG A 527 -23.44 23.66 10.26
C ARG A 527 -24.51 23.56 11.35
N GLN A 528 -25.72 23.12 11.00
CA GLN A 528 -26.79 22.94 11.99
C GLN A 528 -26.39 21.91 13.06
N GLN A 529 -25.75 20.80 12.67
CA GLN A 529 -25.23 19.80 13.61
C GLN A 529 -24.15 20.38 14.53
N MET A 530 -23.21 21.16 13.98
CA MET A 530 -22.15 21.78 14.78
C MET A 530 -22.69 22.86 15.72
N GLN A 531 -23.72 23.61 15.32
CA GLN A 531 -24.39 24.60 16.17
C GLN A 531 -25.15 23.98 17.34
N ALA A 532 -25.65 22.74 17.20
CA ALA A 532 -26.31 22.03 18.28
C ALA A 532 -25.34 21.64 19.42
N GLN A 533 -24.02 21.63 19.16
CA GLN A 533 -22.95 21.35 20.13
C GLN A 533 -23.15 20.04 20.93
N GLN A 534 -23.85 19.06 20.35
CA GLN A 534 -24.09 17.76 20.98
C GLN A 534 -22.86 16.84 20.94
N HIS A 535 -21.96 17.06 19.98
CA HIS A 535 -20.82 16.20 19.70
C HIS A 535 -19.51 16.98 19.78
N LYS A 536 -18.53 16.43 20.51
CA LYS A 536 -17.18 17.00 20.62
C LYS A 536 -16.23 16.43 19.57
N GLY A 537 -16.21 15.12 19.41
CA GLY A 537 -15.40 14.41 18.42
C GLY A 537 -16.19 14.11 17.15
N VAL A 538 -15.82 14.74 16.05
CA VAL A 538 -16.50 14.63 14.75
C VAL A 538 -15.52 14.19 13.66
N LEU A 539 -15.95 13.30 12.77
CA LEU A 539 -15.20 12.87 11.59
C LEU A 539 -16.02 13.12 10.33
N VAL A 540 -15.42 13.73 9.31
CA VAL A 540 -16.03 13.96 7.99
C VAL A 540 -15.20 13.26 6.92
N LEU A 541 -15.84 12.37 6.16
CA LEU A 541 -15.22 11.52 5.16
C LEU A 541 -15.70 11.85 3.75
N PHE A 542 -14.74 12.07 2.86
CA PHE A 542 -14.96 12.34 1.44
C PHE A 542 -14.39 11.23 0.55
N ALA A 543 -15.04 11.03 -0.61
CA ALA A 543 -14.55 10.11 -1.64
C ALA A 543 -13.52 10.76 -2.59
N SER A 544 -13.41 12.10 -2.61
CA SER A 544 -12.46 12.82 -3.47
C SER A 544 -11.89 14.06 -2.78
N GLY A 545 -10.63 14.39 -3.08
CA GLY A 545 -9.98 15.61 -2.59
C GLY A 545 -10.69 16.89 -3.05
N ARG A 546 -11.22 16.89 -4.28
CA ARG A 546 -12.00 18.02 -4.82
C ARG A 546 -13.21 18.34 -3.95
N ALA A 547 -14.03 17.33 -3.63
CA ALA A 547 -15.22 17.52 -2.80
C ALA A 547 -14.88 17.96 -1.37
N MET A 548 -13.80 17.41 -0.81
CA MET A 548 -13.31 17.80 0.52
C MET A 548 -12.93 19.28 0.58
N GLN A 549 -12.15 19.77 -0.39
CA GLN A 549 -11.72 21.17 -0.43
C GLN A 549 -12.90 22.13 -0.67
N GLN A 550 -13.84 21.74 -1.54
CA GLN A 550 -15.07 22.51 -1.77
C GLN A 550 -15.95 22.58 -0.51
N PHE A 551 -16.04 21.50 0.26
CA PHE A 551 -16.76 21.53 1.54
C PHE A 551 -16.08 22.45 2.54
N VAL A 552 -14.76 22.35 2.71
CA VAL A 552 -14.00 23.18 3.66
C VAL A 552 -14.13 24.67 3.32
N SER A 553 -14.14 25.04 2.04
CA SER A 553 -14.32 26.44 1.62
C SER A 553 -15.72 26.99 1.91
N LEU A 554 -16.73 26.13 2.05
CA LEU A 554 -18.09 26.53 2.40
C LEU A 554 -18.27 26.75 3.90
N VAL A 555 -17.43 26.20 4.77
CA VAL A 555 -17.55 26.36 6.24
C VAL A 555 -16.35 27.08 6.87
N PRO A 556 -15.95 28.27 6.38
CA PRO A 556 -14.77 28.99 6.87
C PRO A 556 -14.84 29.32 8.37
N GLU A 557 -16.04 29.52 8.90
CA GLU A 557 -16.28 29.79 10.32
C GLU A 557 -15.86 28.65 11.25
N LEU A 558 -15.80 27.40 10.75
CA LEU A 558 -15.40 26.22 11.53
C LEU A 558 -13.91 25.87 11.34
N ARG A 559 -13.16 26.64 10.54
CA ARG A 559 -11.80 26.28 10.11
C ARG A 559 -10.82 26.03 11.25
N LEU A 560 -10.95 26.76 12.37
CA LEU A 560 -10.09 26.60 13.55
C LEU A 560 -10.30 25.27 14.28
N SER A 561 -11.54 24.77 14.28
CA SER A 561 -11.92 23.48 14.85
C SER A 561 -11.61 22.30 13.91
N MET A 562 -11.37 22.56 12.63
CA MET A 562 -11.07 21.56 11.62
C MET A 562 -9.59 21.15 11.59
N LEU A 563 -9.37 19.84 11.49
CA LEU A 563 -8.09 19.17 11.31
C LEU A 563 -8.16 18.43 9.97
N VAL A 564 -7.69 19.08 8.91
CA VAL A 564 -7.87 18.62 7.52
C VAL A 564 -6.67 17.79 7.07
N GLN A 565 -6.95 16.64 6.45
CA GLN A 565 -5.91 15.80 5.86
C GLN A 565 -5.13 16.59 4.79
N GLY A 566 -3.80 16.58 4.90
CA GLY A 566 -2.88 17.34 4.05
C GLY A 566 -2.22 18.50 4.78
N ASP A 567 -2.86 19.05 5.83
CA ASP A 567 -2.28 20.16 6.61
C ASP A 567 -1.07 19.71 7.45
N GLN A 568 -1.14 18.50 8.02
CA GLN A 568 -0.10 17.90 8.87
C GLN A 568 -0.09 16.38 8.70
N PRO A 569 0.99 15.69 9.14
CA PRO A 569 1.00 14.23 9.23
C PRO A 569 -0.20 13.70 9.99
N ARG A 570 -0.77 12.59 9.52
CA ARG A 570 -2.00 12.00 10.07
C ARG A 570 -1.91 11.70 11.56
N SER A 571 -0.78 11.20 12.04
CA SER A 571 -0.53 10.92 13.46
C SER A 571 -0.72 12.17 14.31
N ARG A 572 -0.17 13.30 13.86
CA ARG A 572 -0.28 14.59 14.53
C ARG A 572 -1.71 15.13 14.55
N LEU A 573 -2.45 15.01 13.44
CA LEU A 573 -3.87 15.40 13.39
C LEU A 573 -4.69 14.62 14.42
N VAL A 574 -4.48 13.31 14.53
CA VAL A 574 -5.19 12.47 15.51
C VAL A 574 -4.79 12.83 16.95
N GLU A 575 -3.52 13.15 17.20
CA GLU A 575 -3.04 13.58 18.51
C GLU A 575 -3.70 14.90 18.94
N LEU A 576 -3.68 15.92 18.08
CA LEU A 576 -4.34 17.20 18.33
C LEU A 576 -5.84 17.04 18.53
N HIS A 577 -6.46 16.13 17.78
CA HIS A 577 -7.87 15.81 17.95
C HIS A 577 -8.16 15.27 19.35
N ARG A 578 -7.38 14.28 19.81
CA ARG A 578 -7.51 13.74 21.17
C ARG A 578 -7.32 14.82 22.23
N GLN A 579 -6.31 15.67 22.09
CA GLN A 579 -6.05 16.76 23.04
C GLN A 579 -7.24 17.72 23.15
N ARG A 580 -7.77 18.19 22.00
CA ARG A 580 -8.92 19.11 21.97
C ARG A 580 -10.17 18.50 22.60
N VAL A 581 -10.52 17.27 22.22
CA VAL A 581 -11.73 16.61 22.74
C VAL A 581 -11.62 16.33 24.23
N THR A 582 -10.44 15.89 24.70
CA THR A 582 -10.19 15.63 26.13
C THR A 582 -10.24 16.93 26.95
N ALA A 583 -9.82 18.05 26.36
CA ALA A 583 -9.98 19.39 26.93
C ALA A 583 -11.43 19.93 26.85
N GLY A 584 -12.40 19.12 26.39
CA GLY A 584 -13.80 19.49 26.27
C GLY A 584 -14.13 20.35 25.05
N GLN A 585 -13.16 20.59 24.16
CA GLN A 585 -13.35 21.39 22.95
C GLN A 585 -13.89 20.54 21.79
N SER A 586 -14.67 21.16 20.92
CA SER A 586 -15.10 20.52 19.67
C SER A 586 -13.95 20.43 18.67
N SER A 587 -13.79 19.27 18.04
CA SER A 587 -12.71 18.98 17.11
C SER A 587 -13.25 18.16 15.94
N ILE A 588 -12.96 18.60 14.71
CA ILE A 588 -13.52 18.04 13.48
C ILE A 588 -12.36 17.50 12.63
N LEU A 589 -12.24 16.19 12.52
CA LEU A 589 -11.32 15.56 11.56
C LEU A 589 -11.97 15.53 10.19
N VAL A 590 -11.26 16.00 9.17
CA VAL A 590 -11.73 15.98 7.77
C VAL A 590 -10.73 15.22 6.92
N GLY A 591 -11.16 14.14 6.27
CA GLY A 591 -10.25 13.30 5.50
C GLY A 591 -10.90 12.52 4.37
N LEU A 592 -10.04 11.84 3.61
CA LEU A 592 -10.39 10.92 2.54
C LEU A 592 -10.53 9.48 3.08
N GLN A 593 -10.57 8.50 2.18
CA GLN A 593 -10.63 7.08 2.55
C GLN A 593 -9.52 6.64 3.52
N SER A 594 -8.33 7.24 3.49
CA SER A 594 -7.27 6.91 4.44
C SER A 594 -7.66 7.16 5.90
N PHE A 595 -8.60 8.07 6.18
CA PHE A 595 -9.15 8.28 7.52
C PHE A 595 -10.28 7.30 7.86
N ALA A 596 -10.88 6.65 6.85
CA ALA A 596 -11.85 5.57 7.05
C ALA A 596 -11.20 4.28 7.55
N GLU A 597 -9.88 4.12 7.44
CA GLU A 597 -9.14 2.92 7.83
C GLU A 597 -8.10 3.26 8.90
N GLY A 598 -7.96 2.46 9.95
CA GLY A 598 -6.88 2.62 10.95
C GLY A 598 -7.04 3.76 11.97
N LEU A 599 -8.20 4.43 12.05
CA LEU A 599 -8.52 5.31 13.20
C LEU A 599 -9.13 4.50 14.35
N ASP A 600 -8.54 4.61 15.54
CA ASP A 600 -9.05 4.02 16.79
C ASP A 600 -9.46 5.10 17.80
N LEU A 601 -10.57 5.78 17.53
CA LEU A 601 -11.18 6.79 18.41
C LEU A 601 -12.39 6.14 19.11
N LYS A 602 -12.49 6.27 20.44
CA LYS A 602 -13.50 5.61 21.28
C LYS A 602 -14.29 6.63 22.08
N GLY A 603 -15.59 6.40 22.25
CA GLY A 603 -16.47 7.26 23.06
C GLY A 603 -16.49 8.70 22.55
N ASP A 604 -16.32 9.67 23.45
CA ASP A 604 -16.36 11.11 23.14
C ASP A 604 -15.38 11.54 22.05
N LEU A 605 -14.27 10.80 21.88
CA LEU A 605 -13.29 11.05 20.81
C LEU A 605 -13.89 10.93 19.41
N LEU A 606 -14.98 10.17 19.23
CA LEU A 606 -15.71 10.13 17.97
C LEU A 606 -17.15 9.70 18.22
N SER A 607 -18.05 10.68 18.26
CA SER A 607 -19.49 10.45 18.46
C SER A 607 -20.35 10.85 17.24
N GLN A 608 -19.75 11.48 16.23
CA GLN A 608 -20.46 11.81 15.00
C GLN A 608 -19.59 11.55 13.76
N VAL A 609 -20.10 10.74 12.83
CA VAL A 609 -19.41 10.42 11.56
C VAL A 609 -20.24 10.91 10.39
N HIS A 610 -19.67 11.77 9.56
CA HIS A 610 -20.29 12.33 8.36
C HIS A 610 -19.69 11.69 7.11
N ILE A 611 -20.53 11.10 6.27
CA ILE A 611 -20.13 10.44 5.03
C ILE A 611 -20.77 11.19 3.86
N HIS A 612 -19.95 11.90 3.09
CA HIS A 612 -20.42 12.73 1.98
C HIS A 612 -21.21 11.94 0.92
N LYS A 613 -20.66 10.82 0.45
CA LYS A 613 -21.29 9.96 -0.56
C LYS A 613 -20.80 8.53 -0.49
N ILE A 614 -21.56 7.61 -1.08
CA ILE A 614 -21.10 6.24 -1.34
C ILE A 614 -19.88 6.31 -2.28
N ALA A 615 -18.76 5.76 -1.81
CA ALA A 615 -17.51 5.70 -2.56
C ALA A 615 -17.54 4.55 -3.58
N PHE A 616 -17.98 4.86 -4.80
CA PHE A 616 -17.82 3.95 -5.94
C PHE A 616 -16.39 4.06 -6.50
N PRO A 617 -15.83 2.96 -7.06
CA PRO A 617 -14.54 3.01 -7.72
C PRO A 617 -14.57 4.00 -8.90
N PRO A 618 -13.42 4.61 -9.25
CA PRO A 618 -13.33 5.57 -10.35
C PRO A 618 -13.69 4.87 -11.66
N VAL A 619 -14.68 5.43 -12.37
CA VAL A 619 -15.19 4.86 -13.63
C VAL A 619 -14.22 5.05 -14.80
N ASP A 620 -13.27 5.98 -14.69
CA ASP A 620 -12.32 6.32 -15.74
C ASP A 620 -11.00 5.54 -15.63
N SER A 621 -10.83 4.69 -14.61
CA SER A 621 -9.61 3.89 -14.46
C SER A 621 -9.49 2.85 -15.59
N PRO A 622 -8.37 2.78 -16.32
CA PRO A 622 -8.17 1.82 -17.40
C PRO A 622 -8.36 0.36 -16.98
N VAL A 623 -7.92 0.03 -15.75
CA VAL A 623 -8.05 -1.31 -15.17
C VAL A 623 -9.52 -1.63 -14.89
N ILE A 624 -10.25 -0.69 -14.30
CA ILE A 624 -11.67 -0.86 -13.98
C ILE A 624 -12.51 -1.03 -15.25
N LEU A 625 -12.24 -0.22 -16.28
CA LEU A 625 -12.90 -0.30 -17.57
C LEU A 625 -12.66 -1.65 -18.26
N THR A 626 -11.39 -2.09 -18.31
CA THR A 626 -11.03 -3.37 -18.95
C THR A 626 -11.63 -4.55 -18.18
N GLU A 627 -11.66 -4.52 -16.85
CA GLU A 627 -12.36 -5.52 -16.05
C GLU A 627 -13.87 -5.51 -16.33
N GLY A 628 -14.48 -4.34 -16.46
CA GLY A 628 -15.89 -4.21 -16.79
C GLY A 628 -16.23 -4.79 -18.17
N GLU A 629 -15.39 -4.59 -19.18
CA GLU A 629 -15.53 -5.18 -20.51
C GLU A 629 -15.42 -6.70 -20.47
N TRP A 630 -14.44 -7.23 -19.73
CA TRP A 630 -14.27 -8.67 -19.56
C TRP A 630 -15.44 -9.31 -18.79
N LEU A 631 -15.94 -8.67 -17.74
CA LEU A 631 -17.13 -9.14 -17.03
C LEU A 631 -18.35 -9.17 -17.96
N LYS A 632 -18.52 -8.18 -18.84
CA LYS A 632 -19.58 -8.17 -19.85
C LYS A 632 -19.42 -9.34 -20.84
N SER A 633 -18.20 -9.67 -21.27
CA SER A 633 -17.98 -10.82 -22.17
C SER A 633 -18.31 -12.16 -21.50
N LEU A 634 -18.19 -12.24 -20.17
CA LEU A 634 -18.66 -13.36 -19.35
C LEU A 634 -20.17 -13.32 -19.01
N LYS A 635 -20.94 -12.42 -19.62
CA LYS A 635 -22.38 -12.18 -19.33
C LYS A 635 -22.66 -11.81 -17.87
N ARG A 636 -21.69 -11.17 -17.20
CA ARG A 636 -21.83 -10.64 -15.84
C ARG A 636 -21.97 -9.12 -15.89
N TYR A 637 -22.74 -8.57 -14.97
CA TYR A 637 -22.98 -7.13 -14.93
C TYR A 637 -21.90 -6.43 -14.07
N PRO A 638 -21.06 -5.53 -14.65
CA PRO A 638 -19.90 -4.97 -13.94
C PRO A 638 -20.27 -4.23 -12.66
N PHE A 639 -21.35 -3.45 -12.68
CA PHE A 639 -21.78 -2.72 -11.49
C PHE A 639 -22.08 -3.67 -10.30
N GLU A 640 -22.67 -4.83 -10.56
CA GLU A 640 -23.04 -5.81 -9.51
C GLU A 640 -21.84 -6.59 -8.96
N VAL A 641 -20.85 -6.85 -9.80
CA VAL A 641 -19.69 -7.69 -9.43
C VAL A 641 -18.50 -6.85 -8.96
N GLN A 642 -18.33 -5.68 -9.54
CA GLN A 642 -17.15 -4.85 -9.37
C GLN A 642 -17.46 -3.62 -8.50
N SER A 643 -18.39 -2.76 -8.92
CA SER A 643 -18.60 -1.45 -8.28
C SER A 643 -19.35 -1.52 -6.96
N LEU A 644 -20.48 -2.23 -6.92
CA LEU A 644 -21.34 -2.34 -5.74
C LEU A 644 -20.63 -3.05 -4.57
N PRO A 645 -19.89 -4.15 -4.78
CA PRO A 645 -19.19 -4.80 -3.68
C PRO A 645 -18.04 -3.96 -3.10
N SER A 646 -17.31 -3.21 -3.96
CA SER A 646 -16.32 -2.22 -3.49
C SER A 646 -16.97 -1.13 -2.64
N ALA A 647 -18.09 -0.57 -3.12
CA ALA A 647 -18.83 0.46 -2.39
C ALA A 647 -19.37 -0.05 -1.05
N SER A 648 -19.90 -1.29 -1.01
CA SER A 648 -20.32 -1.95 0.23
C SER A 648 -19.17 -2.06 1.22
N PHE A 649 -17.99 -2.45 0.74
CA PHE A 649 -16.81 -2.63 1.57
C PHE A 649 -16.38 -1.31 2.23
N THR A 650 -16.19 -0.25 1.43
CA THR A 650 -15.81 1.07 1.92
C THR A 650 -16.86 1.62 2.88
N LEU A 651 -18.15 1.42 2.60
CA LEU A 651 -19.22 1.89 3.48
C LEU A 651 -19.19 1.21 4.86
N ILE A 652 -18.97 -0.11 4.92
CA ILE A 652 -18.84 -0.82 6.20
C ILE A 652 -17.64 -0.27 7.00
N GLN A 653 -16.51 0.02 6.34
CA GLN A 653 -15.33 0.59 6.98
C GLN A 653 -15.57 2.00 7.55
N GLN A 654 -16.29 2.85 6.81
CA GLN A 654 -16.66 4.20 7.24
C GLN A 654 -17.64 4.16 8.42
N VAL A 655 -18.68 3.32 8.36
CA VAL A 655 -19.67 3.13 9.43
C VAL A 655 -19.02 2.53 10.68
N GLY A 656 -18.10 1.59 10.51
CA GLY A 656 -17.35 0.95 11.59
C GLY A 656 -16.39 1.87 12.35
N ARG A 657 -16.30 3.16 11.99
CA ARG A 657 -15.55 4.16 12.76
C ARG A 657 -16.27 4.60 14.03
N LEU A 658 -17.61 4.57 14.06
CA LEU A 658 -18.38 5.04 15.22
C LEU A 658 -18.26 4.08 16.41
N ILE A 659 -18.57 2.79 16.20
CA ILE A 659 -18.65 1.81 17.30
C ILE A 659 -17.36 0.99 17.39
N ARG A 660 -16.51 1.34 18.36
CA ARG A 660 -15.19 0.73 18.60
C ARG A 660 -15.06 0.05 19.96
N SER A 661 -15.98 0.33 20.89
CA SER A 661 -16.05 -0.24 22.25
C SER A 661 -17.51 -0.24 22.73
N HIS A 662 -17.78 -0.94 23.84
CA HIS A 662 -19.12 -0.95 24.48
C HIS A 662 -19.57 0.41 25.01
N GLN A 663 -18.64 1.36 25.17
CA GLN A 663 -18.91 2.73 25.63
C GLN A 663 -19.09 3.71 24.46
N CYS A 664 -18.86 3.29 23.22
CA CYS A 664 -19.06 4.16 22.07
C CYS A 664 -20.55 4.42 21.87
N PHE A 665 -20.89 5.65 21.50
CA PHE A 665 -22.23 6.06 21.18
C PHE A 665 -22.24 7.11 20.06
N GLY A 666 -23.38 7.31 19.43
CA GLY A 666 -23.63 8.49 18.60
C GLY A 666 -24.24 8.21 17.23
N GLU A 667 -23.85 8.99 16.24
CA GLU A 667 -24.59 9.10 14.98
C GLU A 667 -23.69 8.96 13.75
N ILE A 668 -24.18 8.26 12.72
CA ILE A 668 -23.57 8.25 11.39
C ILE A 668 -24.51 8.96 10.43
N ILE A 669 -24.08 10.07 9.85
CA ILE A 669 -24.83 10.86 8.88
C ILE A 669 -24.32 10.56 7.47
N ILE A 670 -25.17 9.97 6.62
CA ILE A 670 -24.85 9.70 5.22
C ILE A 670 -25.65 10.62 4.32
N TYR A 671 -24.97 11.50 3.59
CA TYR A 671 -25.59 12.49 2.72
C TYR A 671 -26.00 11.93 1.34
N ASP A 672 -26.08 10.61 1.19
CA ASP A 672 -26.36 9.95 -0.09
C ASP A 672 -27.74 9.33 -0.12
N ARG A 673 -28.71 10.07 -0.67
CA ARG A 673 -30.10 9.59 -0.80
C ARG A 673 -30.25 8.33 -1.65
N ARG A 674 -29.21 7.93 -2.42
CA ARG A 674 -29.23 6.70 -3.23
C ARG A 674 -29.31 5.43 -2.39
N LEU A 675 -28.98 5.49 -1.10
CA LEU A 675 -29.23 4.39 -0.15
C LEU A 675 -30.72 4.05 -0.01
N LEU A 676 -31.60 5.04 -0.21
CA LEU A 676 -33.05 4.88 -0.13
C LEU A 676 -33.72 4.91 -1.51
N SER A 677 -33.21 5.72 -2.45
CA SER A 677 -33.83 5.90 -3.77
C SER A 677 -33.52 4.80 -4.79
N LYS A 678 -32.40 4.08 -4.65
CA LYS A 678 -31.97 3.05 -5.61
C LYS A 678 -32.16 1.65 -5.03
N THR A 679 -32.48 0.68 -5.90
CA THR A 679 -32.71 -0.73 -5.52
C THR A 679 -31.52 -1.35 -4.79
N TYR A 680 -30.30 -1.05 -5.22
CA TYR A 680 -29.06 -1.52 -4.58
C TYR A 680 -28.85 -0.95 -3.17
N GLY A 681 -29.50 0.16 -2.81
CA GLY A 681 -29.35 0.82 -1.53
C GLY A 681 -29.78 -0.07 -0.35
N SER A 682 -30.88 -0.81 -0.53
CA SER A 682 -31.35 -1.80 0.44
C SER A 682 -30.30 -2.88 0.77
N ARG A 683 -29.53 -3.32 -0.24
CA ARG A 683 -28.47 -4.31 -0.08
C ARG A 683 -27.24 -3.74 0.63
N LEU A 684 -26.91 -2.48 0.38
CA LEU A 684 -25.84 -1.79 1.11
C LEU A 684 -26.21 -1.64 2.59
N LEU A 685 -27.44 -1.24 2.90
CA LEU A 685 -27.94 -1.14 4.27
C LEU A 685 -27.97 -2.50 4.97
N ALA A 686 -28.40 -3.56 4.28
CA ALA A 686 -28.44 -4.92 4.83
C ALA A 686 -27.04 -5.54 5.07
N ALA A 687 -25.98 -4.96 4.51
CA ALA A 687 -24.60 -5.37 4.78
C ALA A 687 -23.98 -4.64 5.98
N LEU A 688 -24.62 -3.57 6.47
CA LEU A 688 -24.19 -2.85 7.67
C LEU A 688 -24.70 -3.54 8.93
N PRO A 689 -24.07 -3.29 10.10
CA PRO A 689 -24.71 -3.58 11.37
C PRO A 689 -26.08 -2.91 11.45
N VAL A 690 -27.01 -3.51 12.19
CA VAL A 690 -28.37 -2.98 12.32
C VAL A 690 -28.32 -1.69 13.16
N PHE A 691 -28.73 -0.58 12.55
CA PHE A 691 -28.92 0.71 13.21
C PHE A 691 -30.35 1.22 12.95
N PRO A 692 -30.98 1.90 13.91
CA PRO A 692 -32.19 2.67 13.64
C PRO A 692 -31.88 3.77 12.61
N ILE A 693 -32.78 3.97 11.64
CA ILE A 693 -32.61 4.95 10.56
C ILE A 693 -33.55 6.14 10.78
N GLU A 694 -32.99 7.35 10.85
CA GLU A 694 -33.72 8.61 10.89
C GLU A 694 -33.56 9.39 9.58
N GLN A 695 -34.61 10.12 9.17
CA GLN A 695 -34.65 10.88 7.92
C GLN A 695 -35.05 12.34 8.15
N PRO A 696 -34.18 13.17 8.79
CA PRO A 696 -34.48 14.56 9.06
C PRO A 696 -34.52 15.42 7.78
N PRO A 697 -35.33 16.49 7.75
CA PRO A 697 -35.32 17.44 6.65
C PRO A 697 -33.99 18.21 6.59
N VAL A 698 -33.56 18.60 5.39
CA VAL A 698 -32.37 19.44 5.19
C VAL A 698 -32.77 20.92 5.28
N PRO A 699 -32.01 21.78 5.99
CA PRO A 699 -32.29 23.21 6.07
C PRO A 699 -32.41 23.87 4.69
N GLU A 700 -33.36 24.80 4.55
CA GLU A 700 -33.46 25.64 3.36
C GLU A 700 -32.22 26.54 3.22
N ALA A 701 -31.95 27.00 2.00
CA ALA A 701 -30.90 27.99 1.79
C ALA A 701 -31.40 29.34 2.34
N ASP A 702 -30.53 30.07 3.03
CA ASP A 702 -30.84 31.44 3.42
C ASP A 702 -31.24 32.24 2.18
N LYS A 703 -32.40 32.91 2.23
CA LYS A 703 -32.82 33.80 1.14
C LYS A 703 -31.72 34.85 0.97
N PRO A 704 -31.21 35.11 -0.26
CA PRO A 704 -30.19 36.12 -0.46
C PRO A 704 -30.71 37.45 0.12
N ALA A 705 -29.94 38.02 1.05
CA ALA A 705 -30.27 39.29 1.67
C ALA A 705 -30.61 40.29 0.56
N LYS A 706 -31.86 40.79 0.56
CA LYS A 706 -32.31 41.83 -0.38
C LYS A 706 -31.27 42.95 -0.29
N ARG A 707 -30.44 43.09 -1.32
CA ARG A 707 -29.58 44.25 -1.49
C ARG A 707 -30.50 45.46 -1.42
N SER A 708 -30.44 46.18 -0.30
CA SER A 708 -31.12 47.47 -0.17
C SER A 708 -30.51 48.37 -1.23
N LYS A 709 -31.23 48.57 -2.34
CA LYS A 709 -31.02 49.74 -3.19
C LYS A 709 -31.29 50.94 -2.30
N LYS A 710 -30.23 51.55 -1.75
CA LYS A 710 -30.26 52.95 -1.38
C LYS A 710 -29.70 53.72 -2.57
N SER A 711 -30.64 54.40 -3.22
CA SER A 711 -30.48 55.54 -4.10
C SER A 711 -29.53 56.58 -3.53
#